data_AF-A0AAN9GD27-F1
#
_entry.id   AF-A0AAN9GD27-F1
#
_cell.length_a   1.000
_cell.length_b   1.000
_cell.length_c   1.000
_cell.angle_alpha   90.00
_cell.angle_beta   90.00
_cell.angle_gamma   90.00
#
_symmetry.space_group_name_H-M   'P 1'
#
loop_
_entity.id
_entity.type
_entity.pdbx_description
1 polymer ?
#
loop_
_entity_poly.entity_id
_entity_poly.type
_entity_poly.pdbx_seq_one_letter_code
_entity_poly.pdbx_strand_id
1 'polypeptide(L)'
;MSAVNVAFGKAASVSSLFSDTNGQSAPACIAVNGRTSTAYRSTSEDNTNCIHTGLGDHDALWSVDLGRNYTVTNITIYRREGNEKRMAGLSVSLDGQLCHSFPNSSDTAALDSLTEMINVTCSPPLTGRVVKLQKHGLDKDGQFFFINICEVQVWGCRDDLYGADCVEQCGQCADNDTCSAVSGQCPDGCQPGWQGDTCKQKCDAGKYGINCSSTCGHCNHGDACHHINGTCPSGCEAGFDPSDPLCERSCPEGTYGLGCLRNCGNCLNNVTCNAVTGVCPGGCAPGWTNQYCNAACENGKYGEDCSQDCGKCNGTCRHEDGHCAAGCVDGFKGELCTSCTGNKYGTICELDCSANCGGDGSCEQNTGRCVGECAAGYSPGDSGFCNETSAGEVSSTDSDVPLIAGVVVGVVALIALCLVLAIIIIRRRKNKSEAGSPHTNGSADTVNGNRETALSFDPVTDYEVLKSSKPSAAVKPMVANKPSKGVNQEDSGHIYYNTAEISAHQDSTSAAPASALTQSQGQAPASGPLPRPGSPVSTQQVADPADYDEGDEGDNVYYNDDEDVYASFKATQPQLDAVQKYLVDALASGKLKEEFATLESMPEGVPQEIGQLKKNFKKNRFAAILPYDRNLVVLSDGYSEGTATDFVNASYVSGYQLDKQFIAAQGPRDNTVGDLWRMIWQEQITHVVMLTNIQERGKPKCELYWPEEEGGVDTFGPVTVTTTHVQCRDDFYIRTFNVQRDGSDESREVTQYHYVSWPDHGAPTTTSLVTFWRYVHNRTKPADGASVPPVLVHCSAGVGRTGTYIGLEIGVDMAVKEGHINVLDLVKRLREKRCLMVQAVDQYLFLHKALLEAYTAYGTNVSVDEFDAMFTGHITSDKPHPRVDKEFQTLQQMLTLTPAHHHDTASLAENVAKNRNPDILPSDEHLVYLTEHVSGRNQYINAVFMPTFRDHRGSIVTQLPLPSTLVDFWRLVYGNDVSAIVSLSSPNEEQEVKPYCQYWPINEGKTLTFGPYSVYLTSKTERRGSKVTSYSLNLAKKGVKSVRVVELLQYKGWTGKVGGSTSDILHLIDTLVTLQENTNTDRLVVQCSDGVGKSGLFCALCDIINRMTYDREVDVYMTVRHVQSVTPKALSSVTQYRYCYEVVQNRVREMSVYANAPQR
;
A
#
# COMPACT_ATOMS: atom_id res chain seq x y z
N MET A 1 -14.74 3.63 26.97
CA MET A 1 -13.95 2.54 27.56
C MET A 1 -12.65 2.47 26.78
N SER A 2 -11.52 2.45 27.48
CA SER A 2 -10.16 2.55 26.94
C SER A 2 -9.60 1.16 26.58
N ALA A 3 -9.63 0.24 27.54
CA ALA A 3 -9.35 -1.17 27.29
C ALA A 3 -10.37 -1.78 26.33
N VAL A 4 -9.92 -2.72 25.50
CA VAL A 4 -10.72 -3.44 24.49
C VAL A 4 -10.72 -4.93 24.76
N ASN A 5 -11.78 -5.65 24.37
CA ASN A 5 -11.82 -7.12 24.48
C ASN A 5 -10.92 -7.75 23.40
N VAL A 6 -9.65 -7.97 23.75
CA VAL A 6 -8.63 -8.50 22.83
C VAL A 6 -8.78 -9.99 22.54
N ALA A 7 -9.71 -10.68 23.21
CA ALA A 7 -10.04 -12.09 22.95
C ALA A 7 -11.18 -12.28 21.94
N PHE A 8 -11.96 -11.25 21.60
CA PHE A 8 -13.12 -11.38 20.71
C PHE A 8 -12.76 -11.96 19.34
N GLY A 9 -13.45 -13.02 18.94
CA GLY A 9 -13.26 -13.72 17.66
C GLY A 9 -11.92 -14.45 17.51
N LYS A 10 -11.14 -14.61 18.58
CA LYS A 10 -9.80 -15.21 18.53
C LYS A 10 -9.82 -16.73 18.55
N ALA A 11 -8.70 -17.32 18.12
CA ALA A 11 -8.47 -18.76 18.20
C ALA A 11 -8.40 -19.21 19.66
N ALA A 12 -9.36 -20.03 20.07
CA ALA A 12 -9.44 -20.63 21.39
C ALA A 12 -9.41 -22.15 21.32
N SER A 13 -8.93 -22.78 22.39
CA SER A 13 -8.70 -24.22 22.51
C SER A 13 -9.19 -24.74 23.85
N VAL A 14 -9.56 -26.02 23.89
CA VAL A 14 -10.08 -26.71 25.08
C VAL A 14 -9.46 -28.11 25.17
N SER A 15 -9.14 -28.59 26.37
CA SER A 15 -8.47 -29.89 26.58
C SER A 15 -9.31 -31.10 26.16
N SER A 16 -10.63 -30.98 26.31
CA SER A 16 -11.63 -31.97 25.93
C SER A 16 -13.00 -31.31 25.74
N LEU A 17 -13.88 -31.98 25.00
CA LEU A 17 -15.29 -31.61 24.88
C LEU A 17 -16.13 -32.63 25.65
N PHE A 18 -17.13 -32.16 26.40
CA PHE A 18 -18.19 -33.01 26.92
C PHE A 18 -19.04 -33.58 25.79
N SER A 19 -19.53 -34.81 25.96
CA SER A 19 -20.53 -35.45 25.11
C SER A 19 -21.21 -36.57 25.89
N ASP A 20 -22.54 -36.60 25.86
CA ASP A 20 -23.37 -37.69 26.37
C ASP A 20 -24.51 -38.01 25.38
N THR A 21 -25.52 -38.76 25.81
CA THR A 21 -26.70 -39.09 24.98
C THR A 21 -27.68 -37.93 24.78
N ASN A 22 -27.46 -36.79 25.42
CA ASN A 22 -28.38 -35.66 25.50
C ASN A 22 -27.81 -34.37 24.86
N GLY A 23 -26.49 -34.29 24.68
CA GLY A 23 -25.84 -33.22 23.93
C GLY A 23 -24.31 -33.31 23.90
N GLN A 24 -23.68 -32.34 23.22
CA GLN A 24 -22.24 -32.15 23.16
C GLN A 24 -21.88 -30.76 23.72
N SER A 25 -20.61 -30.52 24.04
CA SER A 25 -20.10 -29.18 24.33
C SER A 25 -20.01 -28.33 23.06
N ALA A 26 -20.29 -27.03 23.19
CA ALA A 26 -19.90 -26.03 22.21
C ALA A 26 -18.37 -26.06 21.94
N PRO A 27 -17.91 -25.71 20.72
CA PRO A 27 -16.49 -25.50 20.41
C PRO A 27 -15.84 -24.41 21.27
N ALA A 28 -14.51 -24.48 21.44
CA ALA A 28 -13.77 -23.59 22.34
C ALA A 28 -13.87 -22.09 22.00
N CYS A 29 -14.07 -21.73 20.73
CA CYS A 29 -14.26 -20.36 20.24
C CYS A 29 -15.62 -19.75 20.59
N ILE A 30 -16.62 -20.56 20.95
CA ILE A 30 -17.92 -20.06 21.42
C ILE A 30 -17.78 -19.31 22.75
N ALA A 31 -16.74 -19.58 23.54
CA ALA A 31 -16.43 -18.83 24.75
C ALA A 31 -15.65 -17.52 24.52
N VAL A 32 -15.50 -17.06 23.28
CA VAL A 32 -14.89 -15.75 22.91
C VAL A 32 -15.64 -15.08 21.74
N ASN A 33 -16.92 -15.39 21.57
CA ASN A 33 -17.74 -14.91 20.46
C ASN A 33 -18.56 -13.65 20.80
N GLY A 34 -18.43 -13.10 22.01
CA GLY A 34 -19.19 -11.93 22.46
C GLY A 34 -20.59 -12.22 23.00
N ARG A 35 -21.11 -13.46 22.91
CA ARG A 35 -22.44 -13.82 23.43
C ARG A 35 -22.40 -13.97 24.95
N THR A 36 -22.57 -12.87 25.67
CA THR A 36 -22.55 -12.78 27.15
C THR A 36 -23.70 -13.51 27.88
N SER A 37 -24.46 -14.38 27.19
CA SER A 37 -25.55 -15.15 27.78
C SER A 37 -25.01 -16.26 28.70
N THR A 38 -25.65 -16.49 29.84
CA THR A 38 -25.25 -17.53 30.80
C THR A 38 -26.17 -18.76 30.80
N ALA A 39 -27.20 -18.75 29.96
CA ALA A 39 -28.11 -19.87 29.73
C ALA A 39 -27.48 -20.88 28.77
N TYR A 40 -27.44 -22.15 29.19
CA TYR A 40 -26.97 -23.27 28.37
C TYR A 40 -28.08 -23.75 27.43
N ARG A 41 -27.74 -23.96 26.14
CA ARG A 41 -28.62 -24.54 25.11
C ARG A 41 -27.89 -25.70 24.42
N SER A 42 -28.63 -26.69 23.92
CA SER A 42 -28.04 -27.92 23.39
C SER A 42 -27.45 -27.73 21.99
N THR A 43 -26.48 -28.56 21.62
CA THR A 43 -25.83 -28.59 20.30
C THR A 43 -26.72 -29.06 19.13
N SER A 44 -28.01 -29.23 19.37
CA SER A 44 -29.04 -29.50 18.37
C SER A 44 -29.87 -28.26 18.00
N GLU A 45 -29.47 -27.08 18.48
CA GLU A 45 -30.14 -25.80 18.25
C GLU A 45 -29.10 -24.74 17.81
N ASP A 46 -29.47 -23.89 16.85
CA ASP A 46 -28.59 -22.87 16.22
C ASP A 46 -28.16 -21.73 17.17
N ASN A 47 -28.51 -21.83 18.46
CA ASN A 47 -28.17 -20.87 19.50
C ASN A 47 -27.35 -21.53 20.63
N THR A 48 -26.50 -22.50 20.25
CA THR A 48 -25.58 -23.23 21.14
C THR A 48 -24.70 -22.26 21.93
N ASN A 49 -24.73 -22.38 23.26
CA ASN A 49 -24.03 -21.47 24.16
C ASN A 49 -23.39 -22.23 25.35
N CYS A 50 -22.25 -21.73 25.80
CA CYS A 50 -21.37 -22.29 26.83
C CYS A 50 -20.62 -23.59 26.47
N ILE A 51 -19.33 -23.60 26.83
CA ILE A 51 -18.43 -24.75 26.69
C ILE A 51 -18.47 -25.64 27.95
N HIS A 52 -18.08 -26.90 27.81
CA HIS A 52 -18.00 -27.87 28.90
C HIS A 52 -16.88 -28.89 28.61
N THR A 53 -15.85 -29.00 29.47
CA THR A 53 -14.86 -30.09 29.35
C THR A 53 -15.46 -31.42 29.79
N GLY A 54 -14.85 -32.54 29.38
CA GLY A 54 -15.30 -33.87 29.80
C GLY A 54 -15.22 -34.09 31.31
N LEU A 55 -16.19 -34.81 31.88
CA LEU A 55 -16.29 -35.07 33.34
C LEU A 55 -15.11 -35.89 33.93
N GLY A 56 -14.30 -36.52 33.08
CA GLY A 56 -13.10 -37.28 33.46
C GLY A 56 -11.79 -36.60 33.09
N ASP A 57 -11.78 -35.30 32.75
CA ASP A 57 -10.56 -34.64 32.26
C ASP A 57 -9.66 -34.16 33.40
N HIS A 58 -8.60 -34.94 33.67
CA HIS A 58 -7.67 -34.72 34.78
C HIS A 58 -6.83 -33.44 34.71
N ASP A 59 -6.86 -32.75 33.56
CA ASP A 59 -6.15 -31.49 33.31
C ASP A 59 -7.06 -30.54 32.49
N ALA A 60 -8.29 -30.34 32.98
CA ALA A 60 -9.30 -29.56 32.28
C ALA A 60 -8.83 -28.11 32.05
N LEU A 61 -8.78 -27.72 30.77
CA LEU A 61 -8.13 -26.52 30.27
C LEU A 61 -9.00 -25.82 29.23
N TRP A 62 -9.03 -24.49 29.29
CA TRP A 62 -9.44 -23.64 28.17
C TRP A 62 -8.42 -22.51 28.02
N SER A 63 -8.12 -22.11 26.78
CA SER A 63 -7.21 -20.99 26.53
C SER A 63 -7.47 -20.31 25.19
N VAL A 64 -7.26 -19.00 25.13
CA VAL A 64 -7.35 -18.16 23.93
C VAL A 64 -5.99 -17.54 23.60
N ASP A 65 -5.59 -17.61 22.33
CA ASP A 65 -4.45 -16.89 21.79
C ASP A 65 -4.92 -15.52 21.27
N LEU A 66 -4.49 -14.44 21.93
CA LEU A 66 -4.85 -13.07 21.56
C LEU A 66 -4.20 -12.62 20.23
N GLY A 67 -3.25 -13.41 19.70
CA GLY A 67 -2.52 -13.20 18.45
C GLY A 67 -1.16 -12.51 18.63
N ARG A 68 -1.00 -11.76 19.72
CA ARG A 68 0.23 -11.08 20.15
C ARG A 68 0.19 -10.85 21.67
N ASN A 69 1.28 -10.34 22.24
CA ASN A 69 1.29 -9.94 23.65
C ASN A 69 0.37 -8.72 23.86
N TYR A 70 -0.41 -8.74 24.93
CA TYR A 70 -1.14 -7.58 25.46
C TYR A 70 -0.86 -7.43 26.95
N THR A 71 -0.92 -6.20 27.45
CA THR A 71 -1.01 -5.95 28.89
C THR A 71 -2.48 -6.03 29.30
N VAL A 72 -2.83 -7.10 30.01
CA VAL A 72 -4.18 -7.45 30.46
C VAL A 72 -4.38 -6.94 31.88
N THR A 73 -5.38 -6.09 32.07
CA THR A 73 -5.74 -5.50 33.37
C THR A 73 -6.89 -6.25 34.04
N ASN A 74 -7.84 -6.77 33.26
CA ASN A 74 -9.01 -7.49 33.75
C ASN A 74 -9.42 -8.61 32.78
N ILE A 75 -9.92 -9.72 33.33
CA ILE A 75 -10.53 -10.81 32.56
C ILE A 75 -11.96 -11.01 33.09
N THR A 76 -12.97 -10.82 32.25
CA THR A 76 -14.37 -11.08 32.60
C THR A 76 -14.75 -12.50 32.20
N ILE A 77 -15.17 -13.32 33.14
CA ILE A 77 -15.63 -14.70 32.91
C ILE A 77 -17.13 -14.75 33.16
N TYR A 78 -17.90 -15.13 32.15
CA TYR A 78 -19.32 -15.44 32.26
C TYR A 78 -19.45 -16.94 32.57
N ARG A 79 -19.95 -17.30 33.76
CA ARG A 79 -20.20 -18.70 34.15
C ARG A 79 -21.60 -19.15 33.71
N ARG A 80 -21.83 -20.46 33.66
CA ARG A 80 -23.20 -20.98 33.51
C ARG A 80 -24.08 -20.55 34.70
N GLU A 81 -25.32 -20.18 34.42
CA GLU A 81 -26.34 -19.83 35.41
C GLU A 81 -26.62 -21.00 36.39
N GLY A 82 -26.88 -20.69 37.67
CA GLY A 82 -27.22 -21.68 38.70
C GLY A 82 -26.17 -22.79 38.93
N ASN A 83 -24.90 -22.48 38.67
CA ASN A 83 -23.78 -23.43 38.68
C ASN A 83 -22.49 -22.82 39.26
N GLU A 84 -22.61 -21.79 40.10
CA GLU A 84 -21.54 -21.05 40.78
C GLU A 84 -20.49 -21.95 41.47
N LYS A 85 -20.90 -23.04 42.12
CA LYS A 85 -19.99 -24.02 42.74
C LYS A 85 -19.03 -24.69 41.73
N ARG A 86 -19.35 -24.70 40.43
CA ARG A 86 -18.45 -25.19 39.36
C ARG A 86 -17.23 -24.29 39.15
N MET A 87 -17.15 -23.11 39.76
CA MET A 87 -15.94 -22.27 39.71
C MET A 87 -14.81 -22.79 40.63
N ALA A 88 -15.12 -23.65 41.61
CA ALA A 88 -14.14 -24.20 42.57
C ALA A 88 -12.89 -24.79 41.89
N GLY A 89 -11.69 -24.44 42.40
CA GLY A 89 -10.42 -24.94 41.89
C GLY A 89 -10.04 -24.49 40.47
N LEU A 90 -10.60 -23.39 39.97
CA LEU A 90 -10.16 -22.75 38.71
C LEU A 90 -9.01 -21.77 38.99
N SER A 91 -7.96 -21.82 38.18
CA SER A 91 -6.92 -20.79 38.08
C SER A 91 -7.05 -20.02 36.75
N VAL A 92 -6.72 -18.73 36.77
CA VAL A 92 -6.69 -17.83 35.61
C VAL A 92 -5.26 -17.32 35.48
N SER A 93 -4.68 -17.45 34.29
CA SER A 93 -3.28 -17.10 34.02
C SER A 93 -3.07 -16.50 32.63
N LEU A 94 -1.98 -15.75 32.46
CA LEU A 94 -1.53 -15.19 31.18
C LEU A 94 -0.08 -15.63 30.95
N ASP A 95 0.18 -16.39 29.88
CA ASP A 95 1.48 -17.04 29.60
C ASP A 95 2.10 -17.79 30.81
N GLY A 96 1.23 -18.35 31.68
CA GLY A 96 1.62 -19.05 32.90
C GLY A 96 1.82 -18.17 34.14
N GLN A 97 1.79 -16.83 34.00
CA GLN A 97 1.73 -15.91 35.14
C GLN A 97 0.33 -15.95 35.75
N LEU A 98 0.22 -16.24 37.06
CA LEU A 98 -1.06 -16.38 37.74
C LEU A 98 -1.73 -15.02 37.96
N CYS A 99 -2.90 -14.81 37.35
CA CYS A 99 -3.76 -13.65 37.57
C CYS A 99 -4.67 -13.86 38.80
N HIS A 100 -5.29 -15.04 38.93
CA HIS A 100 -6.24 -15.34 40.02
C HIS A 100 -6.41 -16.85 40.25
N SER A 101 -6.87 -17.24 41.43
CA SER A 101 -7.29 -18.62 41.74
C SER A 101 -8.55 -18.63 42.62
N PHE A 102 -9.57 -19.34 42.16
CA PHE A 102 -10.81 -19.58 42.91
C PHE A 102 -10.58 -20.63 44.01
N PRO A 103 -11.38 -20.66 45.10
CA PRO A 103 -11.20 -21.61 46.20
C PRO A 103 -11.31 -23.08 45.75
N ASN A 104 -10.44 -23.95 46.28
CA ASN A 104 -10.38 -25.39 45.93
C ASN A 104 -11.53 -26.24 46.52
N SER A 105 -12.55 -25.65 47.13
CA SER A 105 -13.67 -26.38 47.77
C SER A 105 -15.02 -25.73 47.46
N SER A 106 -15.98 -26.56 47.06
CA SER A 106 -17.36 -26.17 46.70
C SER A 106 -18.28 -25.83 47.89
N ASP A 107 -17.77 -25.91 49.13
CA ASP A 107 -18.48 -25.46 50.36
C ASP A 107 -18.03 -24.08 50.87
N THR A 108 -17.25 -23.33 50.08
CA THR A 108 -16.87 -21.96 50.47
C THR A 108 -17.98 -20.97 50.13
N ALA A 109 -18.50 -20.26 51.14
CA ALA A 109 -19.52 -19.23 50.98
C ALA A 109 -19.14 -18.08 50.01
N ALA A 110 -17.85 -17.96 49.68
CA ALA A 110 -17.38 -17.08 48.61
C ALA A 110 -17.92 -17.49 47.23
N LEU A 111 -18.00 -18.79 46.93
CA LEU A 111 -18.55 -19.30 45.67
C LEU A 111 -20.08 -19.09 45.60
N ASP A 112 -20.78 -19.27 46.72
CA ASP A 112 -22.22 -19.00 46.84
C ASP A 112 -22.59 -17.52 46.61
N SER A 113 -21.60 -16.62 46.58
CA SER A 113 -21.76 -15.18 46.32
C SER A 113 -21.34 -14.74 44.91
N LEU A 114 -20.87 -15.65 44.05
CA LEU A 114 -20.43 -15.31 42.69
C LEU A 114 -21.62 -15.05 41.75
N THR A 115 -21.65 -13.87 41.14
CA THR A 115 -22.55 -13.52 40.03
C THR A 115 -22.25 -14.32 38.76
N GLU A 116 -23.20 -14.31 37.83
CA GLU A 116 -23.12 -14.86 36.47
C GLU A 116 -21.93 -14.30 35.68
N MET A 117 -21.71 -12.99 35.75
CA MET A 117 -20.52 -12.29 35.28
C MET A 117 -19.52 -12.15 36.43
N ILE A 118 -18.26 -12.56 36.25
CA ILE A 118 -17.20 -12.48 37.24
C ILE A 118 -16.03 -11.68 36.65
N ASN A 119 -15.66 -10.55 37.27
CA ASN A 119 -14.49 -9.78 36.86
C ASN A 119 -13.25 -10.22 37.66
N VAL A 120 -12.16 -10.46 36.95
CA VAL A 120 -10.89 -10.99 37.47
C VAL A 120 -9.78 -9.99 37.14
N THR A 121 -9.57 -9.03 38.03
CA THR A 121 -8.47 -8.05 37.91
C THR A 121 -7.13 -8.72 38.14
N CYS A 122 -6.21 -8.59 37.18
CA CYS A 122 -4.83 -9.00 37.38
C CYS A 122 -4.08 -7.86 38.06
N SER A 123 -3.52 -8.10 39.25
CA SER A 123 -2.83 -7.07 40.05
C SER A 123 -1.47 -7.60 40.55
N PRO A 124 -0.33 -7.07 40.04
CA PRO A 124 -0.23 -6.09 38.96
C PRO A 124 -0.79 -6.59 37.62
N PRO A 125 -1.11 -5.69 36.66
CA PRO A 125 -1.43 -6.08 35.29
C PRO A 125 -0.35 -6.98 34.70
N LEU A 126 -0.77 -7.98 33.92
CA LEU A 126 0.14 -8.98 33.36
C LEU A 126 0.30 -8.75 31.86
N THR A 127 1.52 -8.89 31.34
CA THR A 127 1.79 -8.81 29.90
C THR A 127 2.05 -10.20 29.33
N GLY A 128 1.36 -10.57 28.25
CA GLY A 128 1.46 -11.88 27.60
C GLY A 128 0.39 -12.11 26.54
N ARG A 129 0.43 -13.26 25.86
CA ARG A 129 -0.34 -13.57 24.64
C ARG A 129 -1.45 -14.60 24.82
N VAL A 130 -1.28 -15.57 25.71
CA VAL A 130 -2.23 -16.68 25.89
C VAL A 130 -2.90 -16.60 27.25
N VAL A 131 -4.18 -16.22 27.28
CA VAL A 131 -5.01 -16.35 28.48
C VAL A 131 -5.42 -17.80 28.64
N LYS A 132 -5.26 -18.33 29.84
CA LYS A 132 -5.47 -19.72 30.20
C LYS A 132 -6.29 -19.85 31.49
N LEU A 133 -7.38 -20.59 31.40
CA LEU A 133 -8.22 -21.04 32.49
C LEU A 133 -7.95 -22.54 32.71
N GLN A 134 -7.50 -22.93 33.90
CA GLN A 134 -7.11 -24.33 34.19
C GLN A 134 -7.72 -24.81 35.51
N LYS A 135 -8.13 -26.09 35.58
CA LYS A 135 -8.66 -26.70 36.81
C LYS A 135 -7.61 -27.48 37.57
N HIS A 136 -7.69 -27.43 38.90
CA HIS A 136 -6.81 -28.16 39.79
C HIS A 136 -7.59 -28.81 40.94
N GLY A 137 -7.42 -30.12 41.13
CA GLY A 137 -7.97 -30.87 42.26
C GLY A 137 -9.14 -31.79 41.91
N LEU A 138 -9.77 -32.33 42.96
CA LEU A 138 -10.96 -33.19 42.91
C LEU A 138 -12.10 -32.54 43.72
N ASP A 139 -13.33 -32.84 43.34
CA ASP A 139 -14.49 -32.54 44.17
C ASP A 139 -14.63 -33.50 45.37
N LYS A 140 -15.71 -33.34 46.14
CA LYS A 140 -15.91 -34.11 47.38
C LYS A 140 -16.27 -35.58 47.15
N ASP A 141 -16.75 -35.91 45.96
CA ASP A 141 -17.09 -37.27 45.54
C ASP A 141 -15.91 -37.96 44.83
N GLY A 142 -14.77 -37.26 44.71
CA GLY A 142 -13.54 -37.75 44.09
C GLY A 142 -13.52 -37.61 42.56
N GLN A 143 -14.42 -36.82 41.97
CA GLN A 143 -14.44 -36.54 40.53
C GLN A 143 -13.53 -35.36 40.20
N PHE A 144 -13.08 -35.28 38.94
CA PHE A 144 -12.17 -34.22 38.51
C PHE A 144 -12.95 -32.95 38.16
N PHE A 145 -12.48 -31.78 38.62
CA PHE A 145 -13.11 -30.52 38.28
C PHE A 145 -13.01 -30.24 36.77
N PHE A 146 -14.17 -30.06 36.13
CA PHE A 146 -14.30 -29.68 34.73
C PHE A 146 -14.56 -28.17 34.59
N ILE A 147 -14.23 -27.59 33.43
CA ILE A 147 -14.57 -26.21 33.08
C ILE A 147 -15.97 -26.18 32.48
N ASN A 148 -16.81 -25.25 32.94
CA ASN A 148 -18.10 -24.96 32.32
C ASN A 148 -18.42 -23.46 32.41
N ILE A 149 -18.15 -22.74 31.32
CA ILE A 149 -18.20 -21.27 31.19
C ILE A 149 -18.86 -20.90 29.86
N CYS A 150 -19.35 -19.67 29.75
CA CYS A 150 -20.16 -19.21 28.62
C CYS A 150 -19.41 -18.27 27.67
N GLU A 151 -18.71 -17.27 28.21
CA GLU A 151 -17.94 -16.27 27.47
C GLU A 151 -16.76 -15.81 28.35
N VAL A 152 -15.63 -15.46 27.74
CA VAL A 152 -14.43 -14.95 28.40
C VAL A 152 -13.92 -13.72 27.64
N GLN A 153 -13.97 -12.57 28.29
CA GLN A 153 -13.53 -11.30 27.72
C GLN A 153 -12.21 -10.88 28.36
N VAL A 154 -11.23 -10.52 27.54
CA VAL A 154 -9.88 -10.20 28.01
C VAL A 154 -9.63 -8.74 27.71
N TRP A 155 -9.53 -7.91 28.76
CA TRP A 155 -9.41 -6.47 28.63
C TRP A 155 -7.95 -6.05 28.63
N GLY A 156 -7.47 -5.64 27.45
CA GLY A 156 -6.09 -5.19 27.24
C GLY A 156 -6.01 -3.74 26.75
N CYS A 157 -4.86 -3.11 26.99
CA CYS A 157 -4.52 -1.83 26.37
C CYS A 157 -4.39 -1.97 24.84
N ARG A 158 -4.56 -0.84 24.14
CA ARG A 158 -4.19 -0.70 22.73
C ARG A 158 -2.71 -0.37 22.61
N ASP A 159 -2.13 -0.52 21.42
CA ASP A 159 -0.70 -0.31 21.18
C ASP A 159 -0.30 1.18 21.31
N ASP A 160 -1.26 2.07 21.09
CA ASP A 160 -1.13 3.51 21.25
C ASP A 160 -1.36 3.99 22.69
N LEU A 161 -1.62 3.11 23.68
CA LEU A 161 -2.09 3.48 25.02
C LEU A 161 -1.40 2.73 26.17
N TYR A 162 -1.02 3.47 27.22
CA TYR A 162 -0.42 2.97 28.45
C TYR A 162 -1.12 3.45 29.73
N GLY A 163 -0.61 2.96 30.87
CA GLY A 163 -1.07 3.30 32.22
C GLY A 163 -2.13 2.34 32.75
N ALA A 164 -2.46 2.45 34.04
CA ALA A 164 -3.32 1.49 34.74
C ALA A 164 -4.71 1.30 34.09
N ASP A 165 -5.27 2.37 33.52
CA ASP A 165 -6.56 2.37 32.82
C ASP A 165 -6.43 2.40 31.28
N CYS A 166 -5.22 2.24 30.73
CA CYS A 166 -4.92 2.33 29.29
C CYS A 166 -5.38 3.66 28.65
N VAL A 167 -5.10 4.81 29.28
CA VAL A 167 -5.59 6.15 28.83
C VAL A 167 -4.50 7.09 28.35
N GLU A 168 -3.23 6.85 28.71
CA GLU A 168 -2.11 7.71 28.35
C GLU A 168 -1.59 7.32 26.96
N GLN A 169 -1.57 8.23 25.99
CA GLN A 169 -1.04 7.88 24.66
C GLN A 169 0.47 7.62 24.69
N CYS A 170 0.96 6.63 23.94
CA CYS A 170 2.39 6.44 23.69
C CYS A 170 3.02 7.67 23.02
N GLY A 171 4.34 7.85 23.16
CA GLY A 171 5.11 8.80 22.33
C GLY A 171 5.74 8.11 21.13
N GLN A 172 6.61 8.85 20.43
CA GLN A 172 7.19 8.42 19.14
C GLN A 172 8.38 7.46 19.35
N CYS A 173 8.08 6.19 19.60
CA CYS A 173 9.08 5.13 19.76
C CYS A 173 9.77 4.78 18.45
N ALA A 174 11.08 4.53 18.52
CA ALA A 174 11.91 4.09 17.39
C ALA A 174 11.31 2.87 16.67
N ASP A 175 11.58 2.73 15.37
CA ASP A 175 11.10 1.65 14.48
C ASP A 175 9.57 1.38 14.54
N ASN A 176 8.81 2.39 14.96
CA ASN A 176 7.36 2.36 15.19
C ASN A 176 6.92 1.33 16.25
N ASP A 177 7.79 1.06 17.22
CA ASP A 177 7.58 0.01 18.23
C ASP A 177 6.53 0.39 19.29
N THR A 178 5.96 -0.63 19.93
CA THR A 178 4.89 -0.42 20.93
C THR A 178 5.48 0.03 22.27
N CYS A 179 5.08 1.20 22.76
CA CYS A 179 5.56 1.66 24.06
C CYS A 179 5.09 0.74 25.21
N SER A 180 5.84 0.71 26.30
CA SER A 180 5.52 -0.06 27.49
C SER A 180 4.14 0.34 28.04
N ALA A 181 3.11 -0.48 27.79
CA ALA A 181 1.73 -0.22 28.20
C ALA A 181 1.52 -0.04 29.73
N VAL A 182 2.54 -0.27 30.55
CA VAL A 182 2.54 0.05 31.99
C VAL A 182 3.16 1.43 32.29
N SER A 183 4.21 1.84 31.58
CA SER A 183 5.07 2.98 31.96
C SER A 183 5.17 4.10 30.92
N GLY A 184 4.74 3.85 29.68
CA GLY A 184 4.91 4.75 28.54
C GLY A 184 6.30 4.73 27.90
N GLN A 185 7.25 3.96 28.45
CA GLN A 185 8.64 3.96 27.98
C GLN A 185 8.80 3.22 26.64
N CYS A 186 9.57 3.81 25.72
CA CYS A 186 9.90 3.17 24.45
C CYS A 186 11.14 2.27 24.64
N PRO A 187 11.08 0.96 24.29
CA PRO A 187 12.15 0.01 24.62
C PRO A 187 13.48 0.32 23.92
N ASP A 188 13.41 0.70 22.64
CA ASP A 188 14.57 0.89 21.76
C ASP A 188 14.83 2.39 21.45
N GLY A 189 14.28 3.28 22.29
CA GLY A 189 14.48 4.73 22.21
C GLY A 189 13.46 5.45 21.31
N CYS A 190 13.83 6.64 20.84
CA CYS A 190 12.93 7.58 20.18
C CYS A 190 13.20 7.75 18.69
N GLN A 191 12.13 8.00 17.93
CA GLN A 191 12.20 8.37 16.51
C GLN A 191 13.05 9.65 16.29
N PRO A 192 13.56 9.86 15.07
CA PRO A 192 14.21 11.11 14.70
C PRO A 192 13.39 12.35 15.09
N GLY A 193 14.01 13.25 15.83
CA GLY A 193 13.35 14.47 16.32
C GLY A 193 12.66 14.38 17.68
N TRP A 194 12.73 13.25 18.38
CA TRP A 194 12.09 13.04 19.67
C TRP A 194 13.07 12.52 20.75
N GLN A 195 12.76 12.83 22.02
CA GLN A 195 13.59 12.51 23.19
C GLN A 195 12.75 12.31 24.48
N GLY A 196 13.44 11.90 25.55
CA GLY A 196 12.87 11.56 26.85
C GLY A 196 12.32 10.13 26.91
N ASP A 197 12.25 9.54 28.10
CA ASP A 197 11.97 8.11 28.31
C ASP A 197 10.71 7.58 27.60
N THR A 198 9.69 8.43 27.42
CA THR A 198 8.42 8.11 26.75
C THR A 198 8.30 8.72 25.35
N CYS A 199 9.37 9.29 24.79
CA CYS A 199 9.47 9.89 23.46
C CYS A 199 8.35 10.90 23.10
N LYS A 200 7.90 11.69 24.09
CA LYS A 200 6.87 12.75 23.94
C LYS A 200 7.45 14.15 23.75
N GLN A 201 8.76 14.33 23.91
CA GLN A 201 9.40 15.65 23.84
C GLN A 201 10.13 15.78 22.50
N LYS A 202 9.97 16.91 21.82
CA LYS A 202 10.79 17.24 20.63
C LYS A 202 12.24 17.50 21.05
N CYS A 203 13.18 17.40 20.12
CA CYS A 203 14.59 17.76 20.38
C CYS A 203 14.75 19.19 20.87
N ASP A 204 15.77 19.42 21.71
CA ASP A 204 16.20 20.75 22.11
C ASP A 204 16.57 21.59 20.87
N ALA A 205 16.32 22.89 20.92
CA ALA A 205 16.77 23.82 19.87
C ALA A 205 18.29 23.69 19.65
N GLY A 206 18.69 23.48 18.39
CA GLY A 206 20.08 23.17 18.01
C GLY A 206 20.38 21.69 17.80
N LYS A 207 19.42 20.78 18.01
CA LYS A 207 19.59 19.32 17.79
C LYS A 207 18.53 18.72 16.87
N TYR A 208 18.89 17.62 16.21
CA TYR A 208 17.97 16.82 15.39
C TYR A 208 18.36 15.33 15.32
N GLY A 209 17.58 14.55 14.57
CA GLY A 209 17.90 13.15 14.25
C GLY A 209 17.53 12.16 15.37
N ILE A 210 17.91 10.89 15.17
CA ILE A 210 17.55 9.80 16.11
C ILE A 210 18.12 10.08 17.51
N ASN A 211 17.26 9.97 18.53
CA ASN A 211 17.56 10.35 19.92
C ASN A 211 18.22 11.75 20.07
N CYS A 212 17.93 12.69 19.16
CA CYS A 212 18.47 14.06 19.14
C CYS A 212 20.02 14.13 19.14
N SER A 213 20.66 13.19 18.45
CA SER A 213 22.11 12.99 18.45
C SER A 213 22.89 13.90 17.48
N SER A 214 22.23 14.52 16.51
CA SER A 214 22.84 15.43 15.53
C SER A 214 22.64 16.90 15.92
N THR A 215 23.52 17.79 15.46
CA THR A 215 23.48 19.24 15.76
C THR A 215 23.18 20.06 14.51
N CYS A 216 22.30 21.05 14.60
CA CYS A 216 21.95 21.92 13.46
C CYS A 216 23.18 22.61 12.81
N GLY A 217 23.15 22.76 11.49
CA GLY A 217 24.09 23.61 10.74
C GLY A 217 23.73 25.10 10.80
N HIS A 218 24.25 25.88 9.85
CA HIS A 218 24.18 27.35 9.86
C HIS A 218 22.83 27.90 9.35
N CYS A 219 21.79 27.69 10.15
CA CYS A 219 20.46 28.23 9.89
C CYS A 219 20.41 29.75 10.08
N ASN A 220 19.77 30.41 9.11
CA ASN A 220 19.61 31.86 9.06
C ASN A 220 18.97 32.43 10.35
N HIS A 221 19.41 33.63 10.76
CA HIS A 221 19.00 34.34 12.00
C HIS A 221 19.18 33.58 13.33
N GLY A 222 19.77 32.38 13.35
CA GLY A 222 19.83 31.53 14.54
C GLY A 222 18.52 30.81 14.85
N ASP A 223 17.62 30.68 13.86
CA ASP A 223 16.44 29.84 13.96
C ASP A 223 16.84 28.37 14.18
N ALA A 224 16.05 27.63 14.97
CA ALA A 224 16.29 26.21 15.18
C ALA A 224 16.03 25.43 13.87
N CYS A 225 16.95 24.52 13.51
CA CYS A 225 16.71 23.59 12.42
C CYS A 225 15.52 22.66 12.73
N HIS A 226 14.94 22.08 11.68
CA HIS A 226 13.82 21.17 11.79
C HIS A 226 14.22 19.92 12.58
N HIS A 227 13.59 19.73 13.74
CA HIS A 227 14.04 18.76 14.76
C HIS A 227 14.15 17.31 14.26
N ILE A 228 13.41 16.90 13.23
CA ILE A 228 13.45 15.53 12.70
C ILE A 228 14.72 15.30 11.86
N ASN A 229 14.98 16.17 10.87
CA ASN A 229 15.92 15.91 9.77
C ASN A 229 17.02 16.97 9.60
N GLY A 230 17.05 18.02 10.42
CA GLY A 230 18.14 18.99 10.50
C GLY A 230 18.10 20.13 9.49
N THR A 231 17.06 20.22 8.66
CA THR A 231 16.99 21.24 7.61
C THR A 231 16.72 22.63 8.19
N CYS A 232 17.24 23.68 7.55
CA CYS A 232 17.04 25.07 7.98
C CYS A 232 15.85 25.72 7.25
N PRO A 233 14.67 25.92 7.90
CA PRO A 233 13.47 26.39 7.18
C PRO A 233 13.60 27.82 6.66
N SER A 234 14.33 28.67 7.40
CA SER A 234 14.64 30.07 7.04
C SER A 234 15.81 30.20 6.04
N GLY A 235 16.29 29.09 5.48
CA GLY A 235 17.50 29.01 4.66
C GLY A 235 18.80 29.14 5.47
N CYS A 236 19.91 29.29 4.75
CA CYS A 236 21.25 29.34 5.32
C CYS A 236 21.73 30.76 5.65
N GLU A 237 22.66 30.88 6.60
CA GLU A 237 23.42 32.12 6.84
C GLU A 237 24.25 32.55 5.61
N ALA A 238 24.62 33.84 5.55
CA ALA A 238 25.44 34.36 4.47
C ALA A 238 26.84 33.72 4.45
N GLY A 239 27.24 33.19 3.28
CA GLY A 239 28.46 32.40 3.14
C GLY A 239 28.26 30.88 3.18
N PHE A 240 27.03 30.40 3.37
CA PHE A 240 26.64 28.99 3.23
C PHE A 240 25.74 28.77 2.01
N ASP A 241 25.86 27.58 1.42
CA ASP A 241 25.26 27.21 0.14
C ASP A 241 23.77 26.87 0.29
N PRO A 242 22.83 27.64 -0.32
CA PRO A 242 21.39 27.42 -0.17
C PRO A 242 20.90 26.13 -0.87
N SER A 243 21.76 25.44 -1.62
CA SER A 243 21.49 24.10 -2.17
C SER A 243 21.95 22.95 -1.27
N ASP A 244 22.51 23.26 -0.09
CA ASP A 244 22.64 22.35 1.04
C ASP A 244 21.53 22.66 2.07
N PRO A 245 20.50 21.81 2.22
CA PRO A 245 19.39 22.09 3.12
C PRO A 245 19.75 22.03 4.60
N LEU A 246 20.92 21.46 4.97
CA LEU A 246 21.45 21.44 6.33
C LEU A 246 22.32 22.67 6.64
N CYS A 247 22.72 23.43 5.62
CA CYS A 247 23.58 24.61 5.75
C CYS A 247 24.93 24.31 6.43
N GLU A 248 25.56 23.19 6.10
CA GLU A 248 26.92 22.84 6.54
C GLU A 248 27.97 23.28 5.49
N ARG A 249 27.62 23.23 4.20
CA ARG A 249 28.49 23.58 3.08
C ARG A 249 28.62 25.10 2.90
N SER A 250 29.84 25.62 2.89
CA SER A 250 30.13 27.01 2.52
C SER A 250 29.87 27.29 1.03
N CYS A 251 29.69 28.56 0.66
CA CYS A 251 29.45 28.97 -0.73
C CYS A 251 30.50 28.43 -1.72
N PRO A 252 30.09 28.06 -2.95
CA PRO A 252 31.01 27.66 -4.02
C PRO A 252 32.13 28.67 -4.30
N GLU A 253 33.31 28.18 -4.67
CA GLU A 253 34.47 29.03 -4.98
C GLU A 253 34.14 30.10 -6.03
N GLY A 254 34.55 31.34 -5.77
CA GLY A 254 34.22 32.49 -6.60
C GLY A 254 32.87 33.15 -6.29
N THR A 255 32.10 32.65 -5.33
CA THR A 255 30.81 33.24 -4.91
C THR A 255 30.77 33.62 -3.43
N TYR A 256 29.90 34.57 -3.06
CA TYR A 256 29.75 35.06 -1.69
C TYR A 256 28.35 35.61 -1.35
N GLY A 257 28.11 35.79 -0.05
CA GLY A 257 26.95 36.46 0.52
C GLY A 257 25.76 35.54 0.80
N LEU A 258 24.61 36.13 1.13
CA LEU A 258 23.36 35.38 1.33
C LEU A 258 22.93 34.69 0.03
N GLY A 259 22.73 33.38 0.10
CA GLY A 259 22.39 32.54 -1.06
C GLY A 259 23.49 32.43 -2.11
N CYS A 260 24.73 32.84 -1.81
CA CYS A 260 25.88 32.80 -2.72
C CYS A 260 25.67 33.54 -4.06
N LEU A 261 24.77 34.53 -4.11
CA LEU A 261 24.32 35.17 -5.35
C LEU A 261 25.28 36.22 -5.93
N ARG A 262 26.47 36.41 -5.33
CA ARG A 262 27.43 37.46 -5.74
C ARG A 262 28.77 36.84 -6.13
N ASN A 263 29.33 37.27 -7.26
CA ASN A 263 30.64 36.80 -7.72
C ASN A 263 31.77 37.62 -7.08
N CYS A 264 32.88 36.97 -6.72
CA CYS A 264 34.15 37.62 -6.40
C CYS A 264 34.66 38.47 -7.56
N GLY A 265 35.39 39.55 -7.27
CA GLY A 265 36.15 40.30 -8.28
C GLY A 265 37.57 39.76 -8.48
N ASN A 266 38.42 40.57 -9.12
CA ASN A 266 39.78 40.20 -9.53
C ASN A 266 40.77 40.29 -8.37
N CYS A 267 40.61 39.41 -7.39
CA CYS A 267 41.51 39.30 -6.24
C CYS A 267 42.96 38.99 -6.68
N LEU A 268 43.93 39.55 -5.96
CA LEU A 268 45.35 39.31 -6.21
C LEU A 268 45.68 37.81 -6.19
N ASN A 269 46.51 37.36 -7.14
CA ASN A 269 46.89 35.97 -7.35
C ASN A 269 45.71 34.99 -7.53
N ASN A 270 44.52 35.47 -7.94
CA ASN A 270 43.30 34.67 -8.12
C ASN A 270 42.87 33.92 -6.84
N VAL A 271 43.14 34.49 -5.66
CA VAL A 271 42.71 33.95 -4.36
C VAL A 271 41.20 34.17 -4.18
N THR A 272 40.47 33.12 -3.80
CA THR A 272 39.02 33.19 -3.53
C THR A 272 38.68 34.28 -2.50
N CYS A 273 37.70 35.11 -2.80
CA CYS A 273 37.24 36.14 -1.87
C CYS A 273 36.50 35.53 -0.66
N ASN A 274 36.39 36.28 0.44
CA ASN A 274 35.73 35.79 1.64
C ASN A 274 34.23 35.49 1.38
N ALA A 275 33.81 34.24 1.59
CA ALA A 275 32.46 33.76 1.26
C ALA A 275 31.30 34.52 1.93
N VAL A 276 31.52 35.20 3.06
CA VAL A 276 30.49 36.00 3.73
C VAL A 276 30.42 37.43 3.15
N THR A 277 31.59 38.06 2.98
CA THR A 277 31.70 39.52 2.75
C THR A 277 32.09 39.94 1.33
N GLY A 278 32.66 39.04 0.53
CA GLY A 278 33.14 39.31 -0.82
C GLY A 278 34.51 40.01 -0.91
N VAL A 279 35.15 40.29 0.23
CA VAL A 279 36.43 41.01 0.27
C VAL A 279 37.57 40.10 -0.17
N CYS A 280 38.47 40.61 -1.01
CA CYS A 280 39.68 39.92 -1.44
C CYS A 280 40.76 40.03 -0.34
N PRO A 281 41.18 38.91 0.32
CA PRO A 281 42.04 38.97 1.50
C PRO A 281 43.49 39.41 1.24
N GLY A 282 43.91 39.43 -0.03
CA GLY A 282 45.23 39.88 -0.47
C GLY A 282 45.23 41.16 -1.32
N GLY A 283 44.12 41.92 -1.36
CA GLY A 283 43.98 43.05 -2.28
C GLY A 283 43.68 42.62 -3.72
N CYS A 284 43.97 43.50 -4.68
CA CYS A 284 43.51 43.38 -6.07
C CYS A 284 44.64 43.04 -7.05
N ALA A 285 44.30 42.36 -8.14
CA ALA A 285 45.20 42.21 -9.27
C ALA A 285 45.54 43.58 -9.91
N PRO A 286 46.74 43.76 -10.50
CA PRO A 286 47.11 45.00 -11.18
C PRO A 286 46.07 45.48 -12.20
N GLY A 287 45.80 46.78 -12.20
CA GLY A 287 44.74 47.40 -13.01
C GLY A 287 43.35 47.39 -12.37
N TRP A 288 43.17 46.77 -11.20
CA TRP A 288 41.90 46.72 -10.45
C TRP A 288 42.02 47.38 -9.08
N THR A 289 40.89 47.87 -8.56
CA THR A 289 40.80 48.61 -7.30
C THR A 289 39.45 48.40 -6.58
N ASN A 290 39.32 49.03 -5.41
CA ASN A 290 38.28 48.87 -4.39
C ASN A 290 38.31 47.52 -3.64
N GLN A 291 37.65 47.45 -2.47
CA GLN A 291 37.70 46.29 -1.56
C GLN A 291 37.14 44.96 -2.12
N TYR A 292 36.47 45.00 -3.27
CA TYR A 292 35.93 43.85 -4.00
C TYR A 292 36.66 43.58 -5.33
N CYS A 293 37.65 44.41 -5.69
CA CYS A 293 38.49 44.27 -6.89
C CYS A 293 37.70 44.15 -8.21
N ASN A 294 36.58 44.87 -8.30
CA ASN A 294 35.67 44.85 -9.45
C ASN A 294 35.55 46.19 -10.20
N ALA A 295 36.33 47.20 -9.81
CA ALA A 295 36.53 48.44 -10.57
C ALA A 295 37.94 48.44 -11.19
N ALA A 296 38.07 48.94 -12.42
CA ALA A 296 39.36 49.19 -13.06
C ALA A 296 39.96 50.53 -12.58
N CYS A 297 41.25 50.75 -12.83
CA CYS A 297 41.91 52.02 -12.53
C CYS A 297 41.33 53.23 -13.30
N GLU A 298 41.46 54.42 -12.71
CA GLU A 298 41.09 55.67 -13.37
C GLU A 298 41.95 55.97 -14.61
N ASN A 299 41.36 56.61 -15.61
CA ASN A 299 42.01 56.93 -16.89
C ASN A 299 43.33 57.70 -16.69
N GLY A 300 44.43 57.14 -17.18
CA GLY A 300 45.77 57.72 -17.02
C GLY A 300 46.60 57.12 -15.88
N LYS A 301 46.06 56.12 -15.17
CA LYS A 301 46.77 55.33 -14.15
C LYS A 301 46.73 53.84 -14.46
N TYR A 302 47.74 53.10 -13.99
CA TYR A 302 47.87 51.67 -14.21
C TYR A 302 48.61 50.93 -13.08
N GLY A 303 48.63 49.60 -13.17
CA GLY A 303 49.42 48.72 -12.31
C GLY A 303 48.78 48.40 -10.96
N GLU A 304 49.60 47.89 -10.03
CA GLU A 304 49.19 47.55 -8.66
C GLU A 304 48.76 48.82 -7.90
N ASP A 305 47.62 48.74 -7.19
CA ASP A 305 46.91 49.87 -6.54
C ASP A 305 46.70 51.11 -7.43
N CYS A 306 46.73 50.97 -8.76
CA CYS A 306 46.67 52.09 -9.72
C CYS A 306 47.77 53.15 -9.47
N SER A 307 48.93 52.70 -8.96
CA SER A 307 49.99 53.56 -8.43
C SER A 307 50.86 54.23 -9.50
N GLN A 308 50.87 53.74 -10.74
CA GLN A 308 51.73 54.25 -11.81
C GLN A 308 50.95 55.20 -12.74
N ASP A 309 51.51 56.39 -13.01
CA ASP A 309 50.95 57.35 -13.96
C ASP A 309 51.40 57.03 -15.40
N CYS A 310 50.49 57.11 -16.36
CA CYS A 310 50.76 56.78 -17.76
C CYS A 310 51.61 57.85 -18.47
N GLY A 311 52.44 57.40 -19.42
CA GLY A 311 53.25 58.26 -20.29
C GLY A 311 52.44 59.08 -21.31
N LYS A 312 53.12 59.72 -22.25
CA LYS A 312 52.47 60.60 -23.25
C LYS A 312 51.92 59.83 -24.45
N CYS A 313 50.94 58.97 -24.14
CA CYS A 313 50.11 58.25 -25.10
C CYS A 313 49.27 59.20 -25.95
N ASN A 314 49.01 58.83 -27.21
CA ASN A 314 48.05 59.48 -28.09
C ASN A 314 46.61 58.96 -27.86
N GLY A 315 46.14 59.02 -26.61
CA GLY A 315 44.91 58.40 -26.12
C GLY A 315 45.06 57.92 -24.68
N THR A 316 44.11 57.10 -24.18
CA THR A 316 44.29 56.45 -22.87
C THR A 316 45.23 55.26 -22.98
N CYS A 317 46.11 55.11 -21.99
CA CYS A 317 46.84 53.87 -21.72
C CYS A 317 45.92 52.72 -21.32
N ARG A 318 46.45 51.49 -21.35
CA ARG A 318 45.82 50.33 -20.73
C ARG A 318 46.04 50.33 -19.21
N HIS A 319 45.02 49.97 -18.42
CA HIS A 319 45.09 50.06 -16.95
C HIS A 319 45.88 48.93 -16.26
N GLU A 320 46.09 47.77 -16.90
CA GLU A 320 46.94 46.72 -16.30
C GLU A 320 48.44 47.04 -16.43
N ASP A 321 48.90 47.51 -17.59
CA ASP A 321 50.33 47.60 -17.95
C ASP A 321 50.82 48.96 -18.49
N GLY A 322 49.95 49.98 -18.59
CA GLY A 322 50.31 51.33 -19.00
C GLY A 322 50.55 51.53 -20.49
N HIS A 323 50.47 50.46 -21.30
CA HIS A 323 50.86 50.48 -22.72
C HIS A 323 50.00 51.45 -23.55
N CYS A 324 50.66 52.32 -24.33
CA CYS A 324 50.07 53.33 -25.19
C CYS A 324 49.66 52.75 -26.57
N ALA A 325 48.55 52.01 -26.64
CA ALA A 325 48.15 51.25 -27.85
C ALA A 325 47.91 52.11 -29.12
N ALA A 326 47.70 53.42 -28.97
CA ALA A 326 47.54 54.38 -30.07
C ALA A 326 48.85 55.12 -30.46
N GLY A 327 49.99 54.73 -29.89
CA GLY A 327 51.29 55.38 -30.08
C GLY A 327 51.49 56.60 -29.18
N CYS A 328 52.53 57.39 -29.51
CA CYS A 328 53.04 58.48 -28.69
C CYS A 328 52.77 59.86 -29.29
N VAL A 329 52.81 60.88 -28.43
CA VAL A 329 52.95 62.29 -28.84
C VAL A 329 54.40 62.57 -29.28
N ASP A 330 54.60 63.46 -30.25
CA ASP A 330 55.90 63.83 -30.81
C ASP A 330 56.95 64.14 -29.73
N GLY A 331 58.19 63.67 -29.94
CA GLY A 331 59.30 63.75 -28.99
C GLY A 331 59.37 62.61 -27.96
N PHE A 332 58.33 61.76 -27.89
CA PHE A 332 58.27 60.58 -27.03
C PHE A 332 58.23 59.28 -27.85
N LYS A 333 58.85 58.20 -27.34
CA LYS A 333 59.03 56.91 -28.01
C LYS A 333 58.93 55.71 -27.05
N GLY A 334 58.79 54.52 -27.63
CA GLY A 334 58.60 53.26 -26.90
C GLY A 334 57.15 53.06 -26.44
N GLU A 335 56.82 51.86 -25.99
CA GLU A 335 55.42 51.46 -25.67
C GLU A 335 54.77 52.25 -24.52
N LEU A 336 55.59 52.87 -23.66
CA LEU A 336 55.17 53.75 -22.57
C LEU A 336 55.44 55.24 -22.85
N CYS A 337 55.86 55.60 -24.07
CA CYS A 337 56.05 56.97 -24.54
C CYS A 337 56.91 57.87 -23.62
N THR A 338 58.23 57.67 -23.70
CA THR A 338 59.28 58.40 -22.95
C THR A 338 60.27 59.11 -23.89
N SER A 339 61.01 60.12 -23.42
CA SER A 339 61.75 61.07 -24.27
C SER A 339 63.03 60.50 -24.94
N CYS A 340 63.51 61.14 -26.01
CA CYS A 340 64.81 60.81 -26.64
C CYS A 340 66.03 61.09 -25.75
N THR A 341 67.12 60.36 -26.03
CA THR A 341 68.38 60.34 -25.25
C THR A 341 69.59 60.10 -26.18
N GLY A 342 70.76 60.62 -25.80
CA GLY A 342 72.02 60.54 -26.56
C GLY A 342 72.22 61.68 -27.58
N ASN A 343 73.41 61.74 -28.19
CA ASN A 343 73.83 62.78 -29.15
C ASN A 343 73.20 62.58 -30.54
N LYS A 344 71.87 62.42 -30.58
CA LYS A 344 71.07 62.24 -31.79
C LYS A 344 69.97 63.28 -31.90
N TYR A 345 69.64 63.66 -33.14
CA TYR A 345 68.68 64.70 -33.47
C TYR A 345 67.76 64.30 -34.64
N GLY A 346 66.75 65.13 -34.90
CA GLY A 346 65.74 64.92 -35.94
C GLY A 346 64.47 64.23 -35.43
N THR A 347 63.44 64.18 -36.28
CA THR A 347 62.05 63.81 -35.89
C THR A 347 61.87 62.40 -35.35
N ILE A 348 62.78 61.47 -35.69
CA ILE A 348 62.84 60.11 -35.11
C ILE A 348 64.17 59.83 -34.38
N CYS A 349 64.91 60.89 -34.04
CA CYS A 349 66.18 60.84 -33.29
C CYS A 349 67.21 59.89 -33.94
N GLU A 350 67.38 59.97 -35.26
CA GLU A 350 68.23 59.06 -36.05
C GLU A 350 69.59 59.66 -36.41
N LEU A 351 69.67 60.98 -36.64
CA LEU A 351 70.86 61.69 -37.12
C LEU A 351 71.84 61.94 -35.98
N ASP A 352 73.12 61.63 -36.16
CA ASP A 352 74.16 61.89 -35.16
C ASP A 352 74.66 63.35 -35.19
N CYS A 353 74.97 63.91 -34.02
CA CYS A 353 75.60 65.22 -33.88
C CYS A 353 76.99 65.27 -34.53
N SER A 354 77.41 66.45 -34.99
CA SER A 354 78.70 66.61 -35.68
C SER A 354 79.89 66.40 -34.74
N ALA A 355 80.82 65.52 -35.12
CA ALA A 355 82.02 65.21 -34.34
C ALA A 355 82.99 66.41 -34.16
N ASN A 356 82.82 67.50 -34.92
CA ASN A 356 83.66 68.70 -34.80
C ASN A 356 83.12 69.69 -33.73
N CYS A 357 81.97 69.40 -33.10
CA CYS A 357 81.47 70.13 -31.93
C CYS A 357 82.37 69.84 -30.72
N GLY A 358 82.86 70.88 -30.05
CA GLY A 358 83.68 70.74 -28.84
C GLY A 358 82.83 70.42 -27.60
N GLY A 359 83.48 69.83 -26.58
CA GLY A 359 82.82 69.37 -25.36
C GLY A 359 82.48 67.88 -25.42
N ASP A 360 81.23 67.54 -25.15
CA ASP A 360 80.66 66.19 -25.19
C ASP A 360 80.19 65.76 -26.60
N GLY A 361 80.35 66.62 -27.60
CA GLY A 361 79.84 66.42 -28.96
C GLY A 361 78.33 66.62 -29.10
N SER A 362 77.66 67.25 -28.12
CA SER A 362 76.22 67.48 -28.18
C SER A 362 75.81 68.56 -29.20
N CYS A 363 74.63 68.35 -29.78
CA CYS A 363 73.96 69.27 -30.67
C CYS A 363 72.47 69.40 -30.28
N GLU A 364 71.81 70.46 -30.73
CA GLU A 364 70.36 70.61 -30.53
C GLU A 364 69.60 69.45 -31.19
N GLN A 365 68.84 68.70 -30.37
CA GLN A 365 68.02 67.54 -30.77
C GLN A 365 67.00 67.83 -31.90
N ASN A 366 66.76 69.12 -32.18
CA ASN A 366 65.82 69.59 -33.20
C ASN A 366 66.51 70.11 -34.47
N THR A 367 67.80 70.50 -34.43
CA THR A 367 68.45 71.27 -35.51
C THR A 367 69.84 70.79 -35.93
N GLY A 368 70.53 69.99 -35.11
CA GLY A 368 71.85 69.45 -35.43
C GLY A 368 73.04 70.39 -35.21
N ARG A 369 72.82 71.61 -34.70
CA ARG A 369 73.89 72.59 -34.43
C ARG A 369 74.63 72.32 -33.13
N CYS A 370 75.95 72.49 -33.14
CA CYS A 370 76.81 72.44 -31.95
C CYS A 370 76.34 73.46 -30.90
N VAL A 371 76.24 73.05 -29.63
CA VAL A 371 75.76 73.93 -28.53
C VAL A 371 76.93 74.58 -27.77
N GLY A 372 78.12 74.68 -28.38
CA GLY A 372 79.35 75.14 -27.73
C GLY A 372 80.47 75.51 -28.71
N GLU A 373 81.67 75.70 -28.17
CA GLU A 373 82.87 75.98 -28.97
C GLU A 373 83.26 74.80 -29.88
N CYS A 374 84.11 75.05 -30.86
CA CYS A 374 84.63 74.01 -31.76
C CYS A 374 85.65 73.10 -31.07
N ALA A 375 85.74 71.84 -31.50
CA ALA A 375 86.75 70.91 -31.00
C ALA A 375 88.17 71.43 -31.27
N ALA A 376 89.13 71.12 -30.39
CA ALA A 376 90.49 71.69 -30.45
C ALA A 376 91.16 71.47 -31.82
N GLY A 377 91.75 72.53 -32.36
CA GLY A 377 92.25 72.59 -33.74
C GLY A 377 91.22 73.12 -34.74
N TYR A 378 89.92 72.98 -34.49
CA TYR A 378 88.87 73.44 -35.41
C TYR A 378 88.38 74.87 -35.03
N SER A 379 88.22 75.76 -36.02
CA SER A 379 87.66 77.12 -35.84
C SER A 379 86.23 77.24 -36.39
N PRO A 380 85.34 78.07 -35.81
CA PRO A 380 83.98 78.26 -36.30
C PRO A 380 83.95 78.95 -37.68
N GLY A 381 83.11 78.43 -38.59
CA GLY A 381 82.69 79.10 -39.82
C GLY A 381 81.30 79.74 -39.70
N ASP A 382 80.96 80.63 -40.63
CA ASP A 382 79.75 81.49 -40.61
C ASP A 382 78.40 80.76 -40.52
N SER A 383 78.37 79.43 -40.70
CA SER A 383 77.17 78.58 -40.63
C SER A 383 76.92 77.93 -39.26
N GLY A 384 77.88 78.01 -38.33
CA GLY A 384 77.82 77.34 -37.02
C GLY A 384 78.43 75.92 -36.98
N PHE A 385 79.39 75.65 -37.87
CA PHE A 385 80.15 74.39 -37.94
C PHE A 385 81.68 74.67 -38.00
N CYS A 386 82.54 73.66 -37.83
CA CYS A 386 83.93 73.83 -37.36
C CYS A 386 85.01 73.17 -38.29
N ASN A 387 86.17 73.83 -38.54
CA ASN A 387 87.20 73.45 -39.55
C ASN A 387 88.70 73.54 -39.09
N GLU A 388 89.60 72.64 -39.54
CA GLU A 388 90.91 72.16 -38.97
C GLU A 388 92.20 73.05 -38.83
N THR A 389 93.07 72.67 -37.86
CA THR A 389 94.53 72.92 -37.63
C THR A 389 95.13 71.84 -36.67
N SER A 390 96.47 71.70 -36.48
CA SER A 390 97.12 70.38 -36.16
C SER A 390 98.25 70.21 -35.09
N ALA A 391 98.29 68.99 -34.48
CA ALA A 391 99.41 68.16 -33.91
C ALA A 391 99.80 68.11 -32.37
N GLY A 392 99.84 66.89 -31.76
CA GLY A 392 100.43 66.54 -30.42
C GLY A 392 99.83 65.26 -29.71
N GLU A 393 100.54 64.53 -28.81
CA GLU A 393 100.21 63.15 -28.29
C GLU A 393 100.49 62.95 -26.73
N VAL A 394 100.34 61.83 -25.95
CA VAL A 394 100.03 60.37 -26.12
C VAL A 394 99.65 59.62 -24.77
N SER A 395 98.90 58.48 -24.79
CA SER A 395 98.79 57.35 -23.77
C SER A 395 98.20 57.64 -22.34
N SER A 396 97.90 56.77 -21.33
CA SER A 396 97.93 55.28 -20.96
C SER A 396 96.92 55.01 -19.77
N THR A 397 96.69 53.88 -19.05
CA THR A 397 96.45 52.39 -19.23
C THR A 397 96.01 51.70 -17.89
N ASP A 398 95.14 50.65 -17.92
CA ASP A 398 94.83 49.53 -16.94
C ASP A 398 94.34 49.78 -15.48
N SER A 399 93.50 48.92 -14.84
CA SER A 399 92.68 47.71 -15.18
C SER A 399 91.42 47.63 -14.24
N ASP A 400 90.64 46.59 -13.83
CA ASP A 400 90.42 45.11 -13.87
C ASP A 400 89.00 44.84 -13.19
N VAL A 401 88.40 43.68 -12.83
CA VAL A 401 88.08 42.31 -13.37
C VAL A 401 87.24 41.55 -12.26
N PRO A 402 86.46 40.44 -12.46
CA PRO A 402 85.55 39.90 -13.51
C PRO A 402 84.07 39.87 -12.95
N LEU A 403 83.04 38.98 -13.08
CA LEU A 403 82.49 37.81 -13.87
C LEU A 403 80.95 37.71 -13.48
N ILE A 404 79.95 36.89 -13.91
CA ILE A 404 79.73 35.67 -14.73
C ILE A 404 78.43 35.80 -15.63
N ALA A 405 77.48 34.83 -15.64
CA ALA A 405 76.23 34.72 -16.45
C ALA A 405 75.22 33.74 -15.74
N GLY A 406 74.02 33.32 -16.18
CA GLY A 406 73.18 33.38 -17.42
C GLY A 406 72.26 32.11 -17.51
N VAL A 407 71.33 31.79 -18.45
CA VAL A 407 70.57 32.37 -19.61
C VAL A 407 69.38 31.38 -19.95
N VAL A 408 68.38 31.70 -20.83
CA VAL A 408 67.68 30.83 -21.87
C VAL A 408 66.18 31.21 -22.17
N VAL A 409 65.70 30.92 -23.41
CA VAL A 409 64.48 31.39 -24.16
C VAL A 409 63.97 30.24 -25.09
N GLY A 410 62.75 30.08 -25.67
CA GLY A 410 61.43 30.79 -25.73
C GLY A 410 60.52 30.22 -26.87
N VAL A 411 59.23 30.62 -27.06
CA VAL A 411 58.27 29.97 -28.02
C VAL A 411 57.27 30.92 -28.72
N VAL A 412 57.02 30.76 -30.04
CA VAL A 412 55.92 31.41 -30.81
C VAL A 412 55.17 30.47 -31.81
N ALA A 413 55.67 29.26 -32.08
CA ALA A 413 55.25 28.46 -33.26
C ALA A 413 53.88 27.72 -33.18
N LEU A 414 53.10 27.86 -32.11
CA LEU A 414 52.04 26.88 -31.75
C LEU A 414 50.61 27.18 -32.26
N ILE A 415 50.26 28.45 -32.49
CA ILE A 415 48.85 28.86 -32.69
C ILE A 415 48.29 28.46 -34.06
N ALA A 416 49.12 28.44 -35.11
CA ALA A 416 48.67 28.15 -36.48
C ALA A 416 48.24 26.67 -36.69
N LEU A 417 48.73 25.73 -35.88
CA LEU A 417 48.49 24.30 -36.10
C LEU A 417 47.11 23.85 -35.60
N CYS A 418 46.63 24.44 -34.50
CA CYS A 418 45.43 23.99 -33.79
C CYS A 418 44.13 24.20 -34.59
N LEU A 419 44.03 25.31 -35.33
CA LEU A 419 42.83 25.66 -36.11
C LEU A 419 42.60 24.72 -37.30
N VAL A 420 43.67 24.17 -37.90
CA VAL A 420 43.56 23.23 -39.03
C VAL A 420 43.05 21.86 -38.55
N LEU A 421 43.49 21.40 -37.38
CA LEU A 421 43.08 20.10 -36.81
C LEU A 421 41.58 20.07 -36.45
N ALA A 422 41.05 21.16 -35.89
CA ALA A 422 39.63 21.28 -35.55
C ALA A 422 38.71 21.05 -36.75
N ILE A 423 39.04 21.63 -37.90
CA ILE A 423 38.25 21.52 -39.15
C ILE A 423 38.26 20.07 -39.69
N ILE A 424 39.36 19.34 -39.54
CA ILE A 424 39.49 17.95 -40.00
C ILE A 424 38.66 17.00 -39.13
N ILE A 425 38.65 17.18 -37.80
CA ILE A 425 37.90 16.33 -36.87
C ILE A 425 36.39 16.45 -37.10
N ILE A 426 35.88 17.68 -37.24
CA ILE A 426 34.45 17.94 -37.50
C ILE A 426 33.98 17.31 -38.82
N ARG A 427 34.84 17.31 -39.86
CA ARG A 427 34.52 16.70 -41.16
C ARG A 427 34.58 15.17 -41.22
N ARG A 428 35.12 14.48 -40.20
CA ARG A 428 35.27 13.01 -40.19
C ARG A 428 34.24 12.22 -39.36
N ARG A 429 33.41 12.89 -38.55
CA ARG A 429 32.34 12.23 -37.77
C ARG A 429 30.97 12.16 -38.47
N LYS A 430 30.91 12.50 -39.77
CA LYS A 430 29.73 12.27 -40.63
C LYS A 430 30.10 11.31 -41.76
N ASN A 431 29.29 10.26 -41.93
CA ASN A 431 29.38 9.19 -42.95
C ASN A 431 30.52 8.15 -42.77
N LYS A 432 30.29 7.13 -41.94
CA LYS A 432 29.93 5.78 -42.45
C LYS A 432 29.49 4.81 -41.33
N SER A 433 28.72 3.80 -41.74
CA SER A 433 28.15 2.71 -40.95
C SER A 433 28.79 1.36 -41.32
N GLU A 434 28.66 0.33 -40.47
CA GLU A 434 28.19 -1.06 -40.77
C GLU A 434 28.69 -2.15 -39.80
N ALA A 435 27.90 -3.22 -39.68
CA ALA A 435 28.22 -4.63 -39.36
C ALA A 435 29.20 -5.02 -38.21
N GLY A 436 28.64 -5.27 -37.02
CA GLY A 436 28.33 -6.62 -36.47
C GLY A 436 29.35 -7.79 -36.40
N SER A 437 29.19 -8.58 -35.32
CA SER A 437 29.51 -10.03 -35.17
C SER A 437 30.95 -10.44 -34.69
N PRO A 438 31.25 -11.71 -34.31
CA PRO A 438 31.39 -12.06 -32.88
C PRO A 438 32.59 -13.02 -32.56
N HIS A 439 32.49 -13.81 -31.45
CA HIS A 439 33.35 -14.97 -31.05
C HIS A 439 34.77 -14.63 -30.52
N THR A 440 35.50 -15.44 -29.71
CA THR A 440 35.22 -16.69 -28.94
C THR A 440 36.26 -16.93 -27.83
N ASN A 441 35.89 -17.76 -26.85
CA ASN A 441 36.66 -18.74 -26.02
C ASN A 441 38.18 -18.93 -26.25
N GLY A 442 38.93 -19.23 -25.18
CA GLY A 442 40.20 -19.98 -25.26
C GLY A 442 41.02 -20.07 -23.96
N SER A 443 41.06 -21.25 -23.33
CA SER A 443 41.85 -21.55 -22.10
C SER A 443 43.36 -21.68 -22.35
N ALA A 444 44.19 -21.44 -21.31
CA ALA A 444 45.38 -22.26 -21.01
C ALA A 444 45.96 -21.96 -19.60
N ASP A 445 46.63 -22.97 -19.04
CA ASP A 445 47.23 -23.02 -17.69
C ASP A 445 48.57 -22.27 -17.55
N THR A 446 49.00 -21.94 -16.32
CA THR A 446 50.09 -22.67 -15.59
C THR A 446 50.59 -21.95 -14.31
N VAL A 447 51.40 -22.70 -13.53
CA VAL A 447 52.44 -22.29 -12.56
C VAL A 447 52.11 -22.39 -11.05
N ASN A 448 52.91 -23.25 -10.40
CA ASN A 448 52.98 -23.59 -8.98
C ASN A 448 53.36 -22.43 -8.02
N GLY A 449 53.09 -22.58 -6.72
CA GLY A 449 53.76 -21.81 -5.66
C GLY A 449 53.49 -22.32 -4.22
N ASN A 450 54.56 -22.75 -3.53
CA ASN A 450 54.63 -23.24 -2.13
C ASN A 450 53.89 -22.36 -1.08
N ARG A 451 53.28 -22.84 0.04
CA ARG A 451 53.57 -23.87 1.09
C ARG A 451 54.25 -23.26 2.35
N GLU A 452 53.92 -23.83 3.53
CA GLU A 452 54.49 -23.60 4.89
C GLU A 452 53.90 -22.38 5.63
N THR A 453 53.57 -22.37 6.94
CA THR A 453 53.73 -23.31 8.10
C THR A 453 52.36 -23.48 8.83
N ALA A 454 51.93 -24.62 9.41
CA ALA A 454 52.41 -25.35 10.61
C ALA A 454 52.30 -24.53 11.93
N LEU A 455 51.83 -24.99 13.10
CA LEU A 455 51.73 -26.32 13.76
C LEU A 455 50.43 -26.40 14.63
N SER A 456 49.56 -27.43 14.56
CA SER A 456 49.59 -28.78 15.19
C SER A 456 49.38 -28.86 16.72
N PHE A 457 48.37 -29.63 17.17
CA PHE A 457 48.53 -30.77 18.09
C PHE A 457 47.30 -31.72 18.02
N ASP A 458 47.48 -32.96 18.47
CA ASP A 458 46.75 -34.20 18.08
C ASP A 458 47.12 -35.30 19.12
N PRO A 459 46.71 -36.60 19.06
CA PRO A 459 45.37 -37.25 18.90
C PRO A 459 45.12 -38.35 20.01
N VAL A 460 44.30 -39.40 19.72
CA VAL A 460 44.32 -40.80 20.30
C VAL A 460 43.50 -41.05 21.62
N THR A 461 42.74 -42.14 21.89
CA THR A 461 42.47 -43.48 21.24
C THR A 461 41.01 -43.97 21.45
N ASP A 462 40.50 -44.73 20.48
CA ASP A 462 39.81 -46.06 20.48
C ASP A 462 39.00 -46.61 21.69
N TYR A 463 37.88 -47.31 21.39
CA TYR A 463 37.84 -48.80 21.39
C TYR A 463 36.59 -49.38 20.66
N GLU A 464 36.62 -50.69 20.33
CA GLU A 464 35.75 -51.34 19.31
C GLU A 464 34.94 -52.57 19.82
N VAL A 465 33.80 -52.86 19.16
CA VAL A 465 33.25 -54.21 18.77
C VAL A 465 32.85 -55.27 19.85
N LEU A 466 31.54 -55.64 19.90
CA LEU A 466 31.01 -57.05 19.75
C LEU A 466 29.48 -57.30 19.95
N LYS A 467 28.82 -57.80 18.89
CA LYS A 467 27.78 -58.87 18.75
C LYS A 467 26.66 -59.20 19.80
N SER A 468 25.42 -59.08 19.30
CA SER A 468 24.33 -60.11 19.20
C SER A 468 23.55 -60.71 20.40
N SER A 469 22.20 -60.70 20.30
CA SER A 469 21.32 -61.88 20.56
C SER A 469 19.85 -61.72 20.08
N LYS A 470 19.27 -62.82 19.57
CA LYS A 470 17.82 -63.18 19.43
C LYS A 470 17.67 -64.62 20.04
N PRO A 471 16.50 -65.31 20.16
CA PRO A 471 15.15 -65.07 19.61
C PRO A 471 13.98 -65.35 20.61
N SER A 472 12.77 -65.60 20.07
CA SER A 472 11.61 -66.32 20.67
C SER A 472 10.76 -65.59 21.74
N ALA A 473 9.47 -65.90 21.93
CA ALA A 473 8.59 -66.88 21.27
C ALA A 473 7.19 -66.31 20.93
N ALA A 474 6.44 -67.00 20.08
CA ALA A 474 5.10 -66.60 19.61
C ALA A 474 3.94 -67.21 20.43
N VAL A 475 2.80 -66.50 20.51
CA VAL A 475 1.47 -67.12 20.66
C VAL A 475 0.43 -66.43 19.76
N LYS A 476 -0.08 -67.24 18.82
CA LYS A 476 -1.45 -67.26 18.25
C LYS A 476 -1.87 -68.75 18.31
N PRO A 477 -3.12 -69.17 18.04
CA PRO A 477 -4.33 -68.44 17.60
C PRO A 477 -5.43 -68.45 18.73
N MET A 478 -6.76 -68.26 18.57
CA MET A 478 -7.76 -68.93 17.70
C MET A 478 -9.15 -68.28 17.74
N VAL A 479 -9.86 -68.35 16.59
CA VAL A 479 -11.28 -68.79 16.38
C VAL A 479 -12.42 -68.12 17.17
N ALA A 480 -13.61 -67.81 16.60
CA ALA A 480 -14.08 -67.56 15.23
C ALA A 480 -15.58 -67.14 15.27
N ASN A 481 -16.10 -66.53 14.19
CA ASN A 481 -17.35 -66.93 13.49
C ASN A 481 -18.09 -65.75 12.79
N LYS A 482 -18.30 -65.91 11.47
CA LYS A 482 -19.54 -65.55 10.75
C LYS A 482 -20.51 -66.76 10.85
N PRO A 483 -21.81 -66.75 10.46
CA PRO A 483 -22.59 -65.76 9.70
C PRO A 483 -23.85 -65.28 10.51
N SER A 484 -25.05 -64.90 10.02
CA SER A 484 -25.67 -64.89 8.67
C SER A 484 -26.82 -63.88 8.50
N LYS A 485 -26.97 -63.43 7.25
CA LYS A 485 -28.14 -62.86 6.53
C LYS A 485 -29.56 -63.08 7.10
N GLY A 486 -30.39 -62.03 6.96
CA GLY A 486 -31.85 -62.08 6.75
C GLY A 486 -32.62 -60.90 7.39
N VAL A 487 -33.69 -60.31 6.84
CA VAL A 487 -34.11 -60.01 5.44
C VAL A 487 -35.34 -59.04 5.48
N ASN A 488 -35.37 -58.03 4.60
CA ASN A 488 -36.50 -57.17 4.15
C ASN A 488 -37.36 -56.28 5.09
N GLN A 489 -37.62 -55.05 4.59
CA GLN A 489 -38.81 -54.16 4.72
C GLN A 489 -39.16 -53.60 6.13
N GLU A 490 -39.70 -52.39 6.29
CA GLU A 490 -40.62 -51.61 5.42
C GLU A 490 -40.36 -50.07 5.45
N ASP A 491 -41.27 -49.24 4.93
CA ASP A 491 -41.04 -47.84 4.50
C ASP A 491 -41.15 -46.70 5.53
N SER A 492 -40.35 -45.63 5.34
CA SER A 492 -40.70 -44.18 5.41
C SER A 492 -39.43 -43.31 5.38
N GLY A 493 -39.40 -42.10 4.81
CA GLY A 493 -40.44 -41.37 4.06
C GLY A 493 -40.11 -39.87 3.93
N HIS A 494 -39.09 -39.51 3.14
CA HIS A 494 -38.67 -38.10 2.98
C HIS A 494 -39.64 -37.28 2.12
N ILE A 495 -39.91 -36.04 2.55
CA ILE A 495 -40.71 -35.05 1.82
C ILE A 495 -39.77 -34.07 1.11
N TYR A 496 -40.04 -33.81 -0.17
CA TYR A 496 -39.35 -32.80 -0.97
C TYR A 496 -40.10 -31.46 -0.96
N TYR A 497 -39.37 -30.34 -1.05
CA TYR A 497 -39.94 -29.05 -1.40
C TYR A 497 -40.36 -29.04 -2.88
N ASN A 498 -41.42 -28.29 -3.20
CA ASN A 498 -41.97 -28.20 -4.56
C ASN A 498 -42.12 -26.74 -4.98
N THR A 499 -41.72 -26.43 -6.21
CA THR A 499 -41.85 -25.11 -6.84
C THR A 499 -43.26 -24.88 -7.39
N ALA A 500 -43.73 -23.63 -7.38
CA ALA A 500 -45.02 -23.25 -7.94
C ALA A 500 -44.86 -22.19 -9.05
N GLU A 501 -45.31 -22.51 -10.26
CA GLU A 501 -45.40 -21.57 -11.38
C GLU A 501 -46.72 -20.77 -11.34
N ILE A 502 -46.75 -19.61 -12.01
CA ILE A 502 -47.99 -18.86 -12.26
C ILE A 502 -48.35 -18.98 -13.74
N SER A 503 -49.58 -19.44 -14.02
CA SER A 503 -50.06 -19.75 -15.37
C SER A 503 -50.65 -18.53 -16.10
N ALA A 504 -50.39 -18.43 -17.40
CA ALA A 504 -51.03 -17.46 -18.28
C ALA A 504 -52.33 -18.01 -18.89
N HIS A 505 -53.31 -17.12 -19.14
CA HIS A 505 -54.52 -17.40 -19.93
C HIS A 505 -54.51 -16.64 -21.26
N GLN A 506 -55.15 -17.20 -22.29
CA GLN A 506 -55.18 -16.67 -23.67
C GLN A 506 -56.49 -15.93 -24.02
N ASP A 507 -56.48 -15.37 -25.23
CA ASP A 507 -57.58 -14.76 -26.02
C ASP A 507 -57.95 -13.29 -25.74
N SER A 508 -58.26 -12.44 -26.73
CA SER A 508 -58.01 -12.50 -28.20
C SER A 508 -58.32 -11.13 -28.88
N THR A 509 -58.22 -11.05 -30.22
CA THR A 509 -58.75 -10.00 -31.15
C THR A 509 -57.93 -8.72 -31.49
N SER A 510 -57.25 -8.80 -32.65
CA SER A 510 -57.30 -7.89 -33.82
C SER A 510 -57.14 -6.35 -33.74
N ALA A 511 -56.36 -5.86 -34.74
CA ALA A 511 -56.48 -4.61 -35.50
C ALA A 511 -55.49 -3.45 -35.21
N ALA A 512 -55.19 -2.70 -36.27
CA ALA A 512 -54.29 -1.53 -36.39
C ALA A 512 -54.91 -0.58 -37.46
N PRO A 513 -54.30 0.56 -37.89
CA PRO A 513 -53.06 1.23 -37.45
C PRO A 513 -53.23 2.77 -37.29
N ALA A 514 -52.12 3.53 -37.47
CA ALA A 514 -52.03 4.90 -38.01
C ALA A 514 -52.05 6.14 -37.06
N SER A 515 -50.85 6.56 -36.68
CA SER A 515 -50.26 7.91 -36.89
C SER A 515 -51.13 9.17 -36.99
N ALA A 516 -50.80 10.19 -36.18
CA ALA A 516 -50.92 11.61 -36.56
C ALA A 516 -49.84 12.46 -35.84
N LEU A 517 -49.31 13.49 -36.51
CA LEU A 517 -48.47 14.54 -35.90
C LEU A 517 -49.35 15.67 -35.37
N THR A 518 -48.89 16.41 -34.37
CA THR A 518 -49.01 17.89 -34.40
C THR A 518 -48.00 18.58 -33.49
N GLN A 519 -47.46 19.71 -33.96
CA GLN A 519 -46.69 20.66 -33.16
C GLN A 519 -47.62 21.76 -32.62
N SER A 520 -47.25 22.40 -31.51
CA SER A 520 -47.51 23.84 -31.32
C SER A 520 -46.49 24.45 -30.35
N GLN A 521 -46.20 25.74 -30.51
CA GLN A 521 -45.26 26.53 -29.71
C GLN A 521 -45.93 27.81 -29.18
N GLY A 522 -45.39 28.34 -28.08
CA GLY A 522 -45.65 29.71 -27.60
C GLY A 522 -46.81 29.83 -26.61
N GLN A 523 -46.83 30.81 -25.70
CA GLN A 523 -46.07 32.08 -25.66
C GLN A 523 -45.67 32.46 -24.22
N ALA A 524 -44.76 33.44 -24.07
CA ALA A 524 -44.44 34.11 -22.81
C ALA A 524 -45.01 35.55 -22.76
N PRO A 525 -45.35 36.04 -21.56
CA PRO A 525 -44.80 37.34 -21.08
C PRO A 525 -44.61 37.38 -19.54
N ALA A 526 -44.09 38.42 -18.87
CA ALA A 526 -42.97 39.35 -19.16
C ALA A 526 -42.68 40.24 -17.91
N SER A 527 -41.39 40.38 -17.53
CA SER A 527 -40.73 41.54 -16.88
C SER A 527 -41.29 42.27 -15.61
N GLY A 528 -40.58 42.10 -14.47
CA GLY A 528 -40.10 43.18 -13.56
C GLY A 528 -40.99 43.67 -12.39
N PRO A 529 -40.49 44.53 -11.45
CA PRO A 529 -39.10 45.04 -11.27
C PRO A 529 -38.52 44.89 -9.83
N LEU A 530 -37.30 45.42 -9.60
CA LEU A 530 -36.53 45.42 -8.32
C LEU A 530 -36.91 46.56 -7.33
N PRO A 531 -36.47 46.47 -6.06
CA PRO A 531 -35.59 47.53 -5.53
C PRO A 531 -34.37 47.06 -4.68
N ARG A 532 -33.47 48.01 -4.39
CA ARG A 532 -32.30 47.98 -3.47
C ARG A 532 -32.38 49.19 -2.51
N PRO A 533 -31.43 49.45 -1.59
CA PRO A 533 -30.78 48.60 -0.57
C PRO A 533 -30.92 49.22 0.86
N GLY A 534 -30.34 48.61 1.91
CA GLY A 534 -30.24 49.22 3.24
C GLY A 534 -29.16 48.59 4.15
N SER A 535 -28.54 49.40 5.02
CA SER A 535 -27.46 49.03 5.96
C SER A 535 -27.31 50.13 7.03
N PRO A 536 -26.55 49.95 8.14
CA PRO A 536 -26.28 48.75 8.93
C PRO A 536 -26.68 48.93 10.43
N VAL A 537 -26.75 47.85 11.22
CA VAL A 537 -26.82 47.91 12.70
C VAL A 537 -25.92 46.82 13.30
N SER A 538 -25.39 47.05 14.51
CA SER A 538 -24.24 46.34 15.08
C SER A 538 -24.58 45.35 16.22
N THR A 539 -23.73 44.32 16.33
CA THR A 539 -23.43 43.50 17.53
C THR A 539 -24.56 42.90 18.38
N GLN A 540 -24.55 41.57 18.48
CA GLN A 540 -24.34 40.88 19.77
C GLN A 540 -23.60 39.55 19.57
N GLN A 541 -22.78 39.14 20.54
CA GLN A 541 -21.85 38.00 20.45
C GLN A 541 -22.52 36.69 20.92
N VAL A 542 -22.26 35.57 20.22
CA VAL A 542 -22.45 34.21 20.75
C VAL A 542 -21.36 33.29 20.21
N ALA A 543 -20.54 32.73 21.12
CA ALA A 543 -19.63 31.58 20.98
C ALA A 543 -18.60 31.57 19.82
N ASP A 544 -17.32 31.60 20.19
CA ASP A 544 -16.20 31.21 19.32
C ASP A 544 -16.23 29.70 18.98
N PRO A 545 -15.76 29.29 17.79
CA PRO A 545 -15.55 27.87 17.47
C PRO A 545 -14.26 27.36 18.13
N ALA A 546 -14.36 26.27 18.89
CA ALA A 546 -13.22 25.55 19.45
C ALA A 546 -13.10 24.15 18.81
N ASP A 547 -11.87 23.66 18.70
CA ASP A 547 -11.46 22.32 18.26
C ASP A 547 -12.01 21.86 16.90
N TYR A 548 -11.55 22.55 15.85
CA TYR A 548 -11.05 21.84 14.67
C TYR A 548 -9.53 21.69 14.84
N ASP A 549 -9.06 20.45 14.86
CA ASP A 549 -7.65 20.10 15.05
C ASP A 549 -6.91 20.15 13.69
N GLU A 550 -6.57 21.36 13.25
CA GLU A 550 -5.63 21.59 12.15
C GLU A 550 -4.20 21.40 12.67
N GLY A 551 -3.81 20.14 12.89
CA GLY A 551 -2.69 19.81 13.81
C GLY A 551 -1.75 18.66 13.45
N ASP A 552 -1.84 18.03 12.27
CA ASP A 552 -0.90 16.96 11.89
C ASP A 552 -0.60 16.90 10.37
N GLU A 553 0.22 17.83 9.87
CA GLU A 553 1.00 17.63 8.64
C GLU A 553 2.22 16.72 8.91
N GLY A 554 1.96 15.50 9.36
CA GLY A 554 2.95 14.42 9.41
C GLY A 554 3.23 13.87 8.01
N ASP A 555 4.50 13.63 7.69
CA ASP A 555 4.95 13.29 6.33
C ASP A 555 4.22 12.08 5.73
N ASN A 556 3.55 12.29 4.59
CA ASN A 556 2.86 11.25 3.81
C ASN A 556 3.84 10.37 3.02
N VAL A 557 4.67 9.60 3.72
CA VAL A 557 5.62 8.63 3.11
C VAL A 557 4.87 7.34 2.68
N TYR A 558 3.86 7.48 1.82
CA TYR A 558 3.16 6.34 1.18
C TYR A 558 2.48 6.66 -0.17
N TYR A 559 2.74 7.82 -0.80
CA TYR A 559 2.03 8.25 -2.03
C TYR A 559 2.92 8.85 -3.15
N ASN A 560 4.04 8.18 -3.47
CA ASN A 560 4.85 8.46 -4.66
C ASN A 560 4.89 7.30 -5.69
N ASP A 561 4.95 6.04 -5.26
CA ASP A 561 5.17 4.88 -6.17
C ASP A 561 4.09 4.71 -7.26
N ASP A 562 2.83 5.08 -6.95
CA ASP A 562 1.73 5.06 -7.92
C ASP A 562 2.02 5.91 -9.16
N GLU A 563 2.53 7.13 -8.98
CA GLU A 563 2.71 8.08 -10.08
C GLU A 563 3.78 7.56 -11.07
N ASP A 564 4.85 6.95 -10.55
CA ASP A 564 5.90 6.28 -11.32
C ASP A 564 5.40 4.99 -12.01
N VAL A 565 4.47 4.24 -11.42
CA VAL A 565 3.81 3.08 -12.08
C VAL A 565 2.99 3.53 -13.29
N TYR A 566 2.10 4.52 -13.13
CA TYR A 566 1.29 5.02 -14.24
C TYR A 566 2.14 5.74 -15.32
N ALA A 567 3.19 6.46 -14.93
CA ALA A 567 4.14 7.07 -15.85
C ALA A 567 4.97 6.04 -16.63
N SER A 568 5.43 4.98 -15.95
CA SER A 568 6.15 3.86 -16.58
C SER A 568 5.27 3.10 -17.57
N PHE A 569 4.02 2.77 -17.20
CA PHE A 569 3.04 2.15 -18.10
C PHE A 569 2.78 3.02 -19.33
N LYS A 570 2.55 4.32 -19.15
CA LYS A 570 2.40 5.29 -20.23
C LYS A 570 3.63 5.34 -21.15
N ALA A 571 4.83 5.20 -20.60
CA ALA A 571 6.07 5.16 -21.37
C ALA A 571 6.21 3.89 -22.25
N THR A 572 5.53 2.78 -21.96
CA THR A 572 5.52 1.59 -22.83
C THR A 572 4.65 1.75 -24.09
N GLN A 573 3.96 2.88 -24.25
CA GLN A 573 3.03 3.18 -25.36
C GLN A 573 1.93 2.12 -25.57
N PRO A 574 1.12 1.81 -24.53
CA PRO A 574 0.04 0.83 -24.61
C PRO A 574 -1.08 1.23 -25.59
N GLN A 575 -1.79 0.22 -26.11
CA GLN A 575 -2.91 0.37 -27.03
C GLN A 575 -4.18 0.77 -26.25
N LEU A 576 -4.31 2.04 -25.90
CA LEU A 576 -5.44 2.59 -25.14
C LEU A 576 -6.45 3.32 -26.04
N ASP A 577 -7.73 3.26 -25.69
CA ASP A 577 -8.75 4.18 -26.24
C ASP A 577 -8.73 5.57 -25.57
N ALA A 578 -9.66 6.45 -25.95
CA ALA A 578 -9.72 7.82 -25.46
C ALA A 578 -10.00 7.94 -23.95
N VAL A 579 -10.84 7.06 -23.38
CA VAL A 579 -11.18 7.06 -21.94
C VAL A 579 -9.99 6.53 -21.15
N GLN A 580 -9.47 5.36 -21.54
CA GLN A 580 -8.32 4.75 -20.90
C GLN A 580 -7.11 5.68 -20.95
N LYS A 581 -6.88 6.32 -22.10
CA LYS A 581 -5.81 7.31 -22.27
C LYS A 581 -5.99 8.52 -21.35
N TYR A 582 -7.19 9.10 -21.24
CA TYR A 582 -7.43 10.21 -20.32
C TYR A 582 -7.15 9.82 -18.86
N LEU A 583 -7.68 8.69 -18.40
CA LEU A 583 -7.51 8.24 -17.01
C LEU A 583 -6.04 7.91 -16.69
N VAL A 584 -5.32 7.25 -17.61
CA VAL A 584 -3.88 6.98 -17.47
C VAL A 584 -3.06 8.26 -17.57
N ASP A 585 -3.39 9.20 -18.46
CA ASP A 585 -2.70 10.48 -18.56
C ASP A 585 -2.89 11.34 -17.31
N ALA A 586 -4.04 11.27 -16.66
CA ALA A 586 -4.36 11.96 -15.41
C ALA A 586 -3.66 11.32 -14.20
N LEU A 587 -3.70 10.00 -14.06
CA LEU A 587 -2.98 9.27 -13.00
C LEU A 587 -1.45 9.44 -13.12
N ALA A 588 -0.91 9.43 -14.34
CA ALA A 588 0.51 9.69 -14.63
C ALA A 588 0.90 11.18 -14.67
N SER A 589 0.11 12.08 -14.07
CA SER A 589 0.37 13.53 -14.12
C SER A 589 0.96 14.13 -12.84
N GLY A 590 0.76 13.47 -11.69
CA GLY A 590 0.99 14.03 -10.34
C GLY A 590 0.01 15.13 -9.90
N LYS A 591 -0.87 15.59 -10.79
CA LYS A 591 -1.71 16.79 -10.56
C LYS A 591 -3.07 16.51 -9.93
N LEU A 592 -3.44 15.26 -9.71
CA LEU A 592 -4.73 14.92 -9.09
C LEU A 592 -4.87 15.48 -7.66
N LYS A 593 -3.75 15.67 -6.96
CA LYS A 593 -3.67 16.34 -5.65
C LYS A 593 -4.00 17.84 -5.77
N GLU A 594 -3.39 18.54 -6.75
CA GLU A 594 -3.68 19.95 -7.08
C GLU A 594 -5.13 20.14 -7.56
N GLU A 595 -5.59 19.26 -8.45
CA GLU A 595 -6.93 19.29 -9.04
C GLU A 595 -8.01 19.09 -7.99
N PHE A 596 -7.82 18.16 -7.05
CA PHE A 596 -8.73 17.96 -5.91
C PHE A 596 -8.83 19.22 -5.03
N ALA A 597 -7.73 19.95 -4.83
CA ALA A 597 -7.73 21.19 -4.06
C ALA A 597 -8.53 22.33 -4.73
N THR A 598 -8.88 22.21 -6.02
CA THR A 598 -9.79 23.16 -6.70
C THR A 598 -11.28 22.90 -6.44
N LEU A 599 -11.63 21.77 -5.81
CA LEU A 599 -13.02 21.43 -5.53
C LEU A 599 -13.54 22.15 -4.28
N GLU A 600 -14.43 23.13 -4.49
CA GLU A 600 -15.23 23.75 -3.43
C GLU A 600 -15.90 22.69 -2.53
N SER A 601 -15.96 22.94 -1.22
CA SER A 601 -16.58 22.04 -0.23
C SER A 601 -18.11 22.00 -0.35
N MET A 602 -18.69 23.16 -0.68
CA MET A 602 -20.12 23.43 -0.87
C MET A 602 -20.26 24.64 -1.81
N PRO A 603 -21.18 24.63 -2.80
CA PRO A 603 -21.40 25.80 -3.67
C PRO A 603 -21.98 26.98 -2.87
N GLU A 604 -21.60 28.20 -3.25
CA GLU A 604 -22.02 29.42 -2.56
C GLU A 604 -23.56 29.58 -2.50
N GLY A 605 -24.07 29.94 -1.32
CA GLY A 605 -25.48 30.33 -1.13
C GLY A 605 -26.52 29.20 -1.16
N VAL A 606 -26.13 27.92 -1.07
CA VAL A 606 -27.07 26.79 -1.05
C VAL A 606 -27.62 26.54 0.39
N PRO A 607 -28.94 26.61 0.63
CA PRO A 607 -29.51 26.41 1.97
C PRO A 607 -29.40 24.98 2.53
N GLN A 608 -29.23 24.90 3.86
CA GLN A 608 -29.22 23.68 4.69
C GLN A 608 -30.03 23.87 6.00
N GLU A 609 -30.95 24.84 6.00
CA GLU A 609 -31.65 25.34 7.19
C GLU A 609 -32.46 24.23 7.90
N ILE A 610 -33.06 23.30 7.15
CA ILE A 610 -33.89 22.22 7.71
C ILE A 610 -33.03 21.28 8.56
N GLY A 611 -31.79 21.02 8.15
CA GLY A 611 -30.84 20.21 8.91
C GLY A 611 -30.31 20.89 10.19
N GLN A 612 -30.28 22.23 10.19
CA GLN A 612 -29.84 23.06 11.32
C GLN A 612 -30.93 23.28 12.39
N LEU A 613 -32.21 23.04 12.07
CA LEU A 613 -33.32 23.20 13.01
C LEU A 613 -33.09 22.43 14.31
N LYS A 614 -33.41 23.06 15.45
CA LYS A 614 -33.23 22.48 16.80
C LYS A 614 -33.91 21.11 17.00
N LYS A 615 -34.99 20.80 16.27
CA LYS A 615 -35.65 19.49 16.24
C LYS A 615 -34.84 18.39 15.52
N ASN A 616 -34.03 18.79 14.55
CA ASN A 616 -33.30 17.91 13.62
C ASN A 616 -31.80 17.82 13.94
N PHE A 617 -31.22 18.79 14.65
CA PHE A 617 -29.80 18.84 15.02
C PHE A 617 -29.25 17.52 15.58
N LYS A 618 -29.99 16.87 16.51
CA LYS A 618 -29.59 15.57 17.11
C LYS A 618 -29.70 14.37 16.16
N LYS A 619 -30.36 14.50 15.01
CA LYS A 619 -30.45 13.43 13.99
C LYS A 619 -29.23 13.40 13.08
N ASN A 620 -28.47 14.50 12.99
CA ASN A 620 -27.22 14.53 12.24
C ASN A 620 -26.14 13.72 12.99
N ARG A 621 -25.36 12.91 12.26
CA ARG A 621 -24.18 12.21 12.80
C ARG A 621 -22.98 13.16 12.93
N PHE A 622 -22.87 14.14 12.04
CA PHE A 622 -21.86 15.20 12.05
C PHE A 622 -22.54 16.56 11.83
N ALA A 623 -22.24 17.57 12.66
CA ALA A 623 -22.91 18.87 12.60
C ALA A 623 -22.65 19.63 11.28
N ALA A 624 -21.47 19.45 10.67
CA ALA A 624 -21.06 20.09 9.42
C ALA A 624 -21.50 19.33 8.15
N ILE A 625 -22.05 18.12 8.25
CA ILE A 625 -22.45 17.31 7.08
C ILE A 625 -23.97 17.27 6.99
N LEU A 626 -24.53 18.26 6.29
CA LEU A 626 -25.96 18.45 6.14
C LEU A 626 -26.42 18.26 4.68
N PRO A 627 -27.65 17.73 4.45
CA PRO A 627 -28.27 17.76 3.14
C PRO A 627 -28.63 19.20 2.76
N TYR A 628 -28.60 19.52 1.46
CA TYR A 628 -29.17 20.78 0.98
C TYR A 628 -30.70 20.70 0.98
N ASP A 629 -31.38 21.76 1.39
CA ASP A 629 -32.85 21.76 1.52
C ASP A 629 -33.55 21.49 0.18
N ARG A 630 -32.93 21.89 -0.94
CA ARG A 630 -33.47 21.76 -2.31
C ARG A 630 -33.61 20.33 -2.83
N ASN A 631 -32.92 19.36 -2.24
CA ASN A 631 -32.96 17.95 -2.63
C ASN A 631 -32.83 16.99 -1.43
N LEU A 632 -33.18 17.48 -0.24
CA LEU A 632 -33.45 16.70 0.97
C LEU A 632 -34.52 15.63 0.70
N VAL A 633 -34.34 14.44 1.27
CA VAL A 633 -35.43 13.45 1.35
C VAL A 633 -36.29 13.79 2.57
N VAL A 634 -37.57 14.08 2.34
CA VAL A 634 -38.53 14.55 3.36
C VAL A 634 -39.49 13.43 3.73
N LEU A 635 -39.62 13.12 5.01
CA LEU A 635 -40.51 12.08 5.51
C LEU A 635 -41.94 12.63 5.67
N SER A 636 -42.86 12.06 4.88
CA SER A 636 -44.26 12.48 4.74
C SER A 636 -45.27 11.39 5.15
N ASP A 637 -44.76 10.28 5.69
CA ASP A 637 -45.48 9.04 6.04
C ASP A 637 -46.46 9.12 7.23
N GLY A 638 -46.72 10.32 7.76
CA GLY A 638 -47.63 10.58 8.89
C GLY A 638 -47.15 10.09 10.27
N TYR A 639 -46.00 9.40 10.37
CA TYR A 639 -45.53 8.85 11.63
C TYR A 639 -44.99 9.95 12.56
N SER A 640 -45.45 9.93 13.82
CA SER A 640 -45.31 11.05 14.76
C SER A 640 -45.01 10.64 16.21
N GLU A 641 -44.65 9.38 16.45
CA GLU A 641 -44.32 8.88 17.79
C GLU A 641 -42.87 9.19 18.20
N GLY A 642 -42.61 9.21 19.51
CA GLY A 642 -41.26 9.34 20.07
C GLY A 642 -40.53 10.61 19.61
N THR A 643 -39.46 10.43 18.84
CA THR A 643 -38.66 11.51 18.22
C THR A 643 -38.78 11.57 16.70
N ALA A 644 -39.85 11.00 16.13
CA ALA A 644 -40.13 11.09 14.70
C ALA A 644 -40.23 12.56 14.23
N THR A 645 -39.68 12.83 13.05
CA THR A 645 -39.83 14.12 12.36
C THR A 645 -39.98 13.90 10.85
N ASP A 646 -40.17 15.00 10.14
CA ASP A 646 -40.13 15.17 8.68
C ASP A 646 -38.72 15.03 8.07
N PHE A 647 -37.67 14.86 8.89
CA PHE A 647 -36.27 14.95 8.46
C PHE A 647 -35.49 13.65 8.65
N VAL A 648 -34.78 13.26 7.59
CA VAL A 648 -33.69 12.29 7.58
C VAL A 648 -32.49 12.94 6.90
N ASN A 649 -31.25 12.72 7.38
CA ASN A 649 -30.05 13.28 6.75
C ASN A 649 -29.67 12.45 5.51
N ALA A 650 -30.40 12.72 4.42
CA ALA A 650 -30.25 12.09 3.12
C ALA A 650 -30.56 13.08 1.99
N SER A 651 -29.99 12.85 0.81
CA SER A 651 -30.13 13.72 -0.36
C SER A 651 -30.34 12.90 -1.62
N TYR A 652 -31.31 13.28 -2.46
CA TYR A 652 -31.45 12.71 -3.80
C TYR A 652 -30.26 13.12 -4.67
N VAL A 653 -29.66 12.16 -5.37
CA VAL A 653 -28.57 12.38 -6.34
C VAL A 653 -29.00 11.82 -7.68
N SER A 654 -29.00 12.67 -8.70
CA SER A 654 -29.26 12.29 -10.09
C SER A 654 -28.08 11.48 -10.64
N GLY A 655 -28.36 10.40 -11.36
CA GLY A 655 -27.37 9.59 -12.06
C GLY A 655 -27.02 10.12 -13.45
N TYR A 656 -26.42 9.27 -14.29
CA TYR A 656 -26.19 9.64 -15.69
C TYR A 656 -27.52 9.54 -16.48
N GLN A 657 -28.04 10.70 -16.90
CA GLN A 657 -29.32 10.86 -17.61
C GLN A 657 -30.59 10.38 -16.85
N LEU A 658 -30.44 9.85 -15.64
CA LEU A 658 -31.53 9.38 -14.76
C LEU A 658 -31.67 10.30 -13.56
N ASP A 659 -32.79 11.04 -13.43
CA ASP A 659 -33.00 11.85 -12.23
C ASP A 659 -33.33 10.98 -11.00
N LYS A 660 -32.88 11.41 -9.82
CA LYS A 660 -33.04 10.71 -8.53
C LYS A 660 -32.61 9.23 -8.50
N GLN A 661 -31.70 8.76 -9.36
CA GLN A 661 -31.26 7.36 -9.36
C GLN A 661 -30.70 6.88 -8.00
N PHE A 662 -30.15 7.79 -7.17
CA PHE A 662 -29.60 7.46 -5.86
C PHE A 662 -30.16 8.33 -4.74
N ILE A 663 -30.14 7.78 -3.52
CA ILE A 663 -30.23 8.56 -2.28
C ILE A 663 -28.90 8.40 -1.54
N ALA A 664 -28.17 9.51 -1.36
CA ALA A 664 -26.95 9.56 -0.56
C ALA A 664 -27.29 9.94 0.89
N ALA A 665 -27.09 9.02 1.83
CA ALA A 665 -27.49 9.18 3.24
C ALA A 665 -26.32 9.01 4.21
N GLN A 666 -26.43 9.61 5.41
CA GLN A 666 -25.57 9.22 6.54
C GLN A 666 -25.86 7.78 6.98
N GLY A 667 -24.90 7.14 7.64
CA GLY A 667 -25.18 5.91 8.40
C GLY A 667 -26.06 6.25 9.61
N PRO A 668 -27.17 5.53 9.84
CA PRO A 668 -28.11 5.82 10.93
C PRO A 668 -27.41 5.87 12.29
N ARG A 669 -28.04 6.56 13.23
CA ARG A 669 -27.72 6.57 14.65
C ARG A 669 -28.81 5.83 15.42
N ASP A 670 -28.52 5.42 16.66
CA ASP A 670 -29.50 5.08 17.71
C ASP A 670 -30.87 5.76 17.55
N ASN A 671 -30.88 7.09 17.45
CA ASN A 671 -32.09 7.91 17.38
C ASN A 671 -32.64 8.18 15.96
N THR A 672 -32.10 7.53 14.92
CA THR A 672 -32.54 7.68 13.52
C THR A 672 -32.69 6.36 12.75
N VAL A 673 -32.55 5.17 13.38
CA VAL A 673 -32.76 3.88 12.70
C VAL A 673 -34.19 3.80 12.13
N GLY A 674 -35.20 4.19 12.91
CA GLY A 674 -36.58 4.26 12.43
C GLY A 674 -36.80 5.27 11.31
N ASP A 675 -36.10 6.41 11.30
CA ASP A 675 -36.18 7.39 10.21
C ASP A 675 -35.59 6.84 8.90
N LEU A 676 -34.56 5.98 8.98
CA LEU A 676 -34.01 5.30 7.81
C LEU A 676 -35.02 4.30 7.22
N TRP A 677 -35.66 3.47 8.05
CA TRP A 677 -36.65 2.51 7.56
C TRP A 677 -37.95 3.17 7.06
N ARG A 678 -38.36 4.29 7.68
CA ARG A 678 -39.42 5.16 7.13
C ARG A 678 -39.07 5.67 5.73
N MET A 679 -37.81 6.07 5.51
CA MET A 679 -37.32 6.48 4.18
C MET A 679 -37.32 5.32 3.18
N ILE A 680 -36.78 4.15 3.56
CA ILE A 680 -36.75 2.94 2.72
C ILE A 680 -38.16 2.55 2.28
N TRP A 681 -39.13 2.57 3.20
CA TRP A 681 -40.53 2.28 2.88
C TRP A 681 -41.19 3.36 2.00
N GLN A 682 -40.96 4.65 2.27
CA GLN A 682 -41.56 5.75 1.52
C GLN A 682 -41.08 5.79 0.07
N GLU A 683 -39.76 5.69 -0.12
CA GLU A 683 -39.11 5.83 -1.43
C GLU A 683 -39.08 4.50 -2.23
N GLN A 684 -39.74 3.45 -1.71
CA GLN A 684 -39.80 2.11 -2.32
C GLN A 684 -38.42 1.48 -2.60
N ILE A 685 -37.41 1.80 -1.78
CA ILE A 685 -36.02 1.35 -1.96
C ILE A 685 -35.95 -0.18 -1.86
N THR A 686 -35.57 -0.85 -2.95
CA THR A 686 -35.31 -2.29 -2.99
C THR A 686 -33.82 -2.64 -2.80
N HIS A 687 -32.90 -1.68 -2.96
CA HIS A 687 -31.45 -1.92 -2.88
C HIS A 687 -30.75 -0.89 -1.98
N VAL A 688 -29.95 -1.39 -1.03
CA VAL A 688 -29.17 -0.59 -0.07
C VAL A 688 -27.69 -0.95 -0.18
N VAL A 689 -26.83 0.03 -0.44
CA VAL A 689 -25.38 -0.11 -0.54
C VAL A 689 -24.74 0.51 0.70
N MET A 690 -24.17 -0.34 1.55
CA MET A 690 -23.52 0.03 2.82
C MET A 690 -22.00 -0.09 2.68
N LEU A 691 -21.29 1.03 2.85
CA LEU A 691 -19.85 1.16 2.58
C LEU A 691 -19.04 1.49 3.86
N THR A 692 -19.46 0.97 5.01
CA THR A 692 -18.78 1.17 6.30
C THR A 692 -19.15 0.05 7.24
N ASN A 693 -18.18 -0.43 8.02
CA ASN A 693 -18.47 -1.35 9.11
C ASN A 693 -19.24 -0.61 10.22
N ILE A 694 -19.96 -1.33 11.09
CA ILE A 694 -20.65 -0.74 12.26
C ILE A 694 -19.65 0.06 13.13
N GLN A 695 -18.45 -0.49 13.31
CA GLN A 695 -17.39 0.09 14.13
C GLN A 695 -16.03 -0.03 13.41
N GLU A 696 -15.22 1.03 13.45
CA GLU A 696 -13.92 1.13 12.77
C GLU A 696 -12.91 1.75 13.76
N ARG A 697 -11.76 1.08 14.02
CA ARG A 697 -10.84 1.36 15.15
C ARG A 697 -11.51 1.53 16.53
N GLY A 698 -12.67 0.90 16.73
CA GLY A 698 -13.49 1.04 17.94
C GLY A 698 -14.38 2.31 17.98
N LYS A 699 -14.34 3.17 16.95
CA LYS A 699 -15.22 4.33 16.81
C LYS A 699 -16.50 3.91 16.04
N PRO A 700 -17.72 4.19 16.54
CA PRO A 700 -18.95 3.78 15.88
C PRO A 700 -19.21 4.62 14.62
N LYS A 701 -19.29 3.97 13.45
CA LYS A 701 -19.47 4.61 12.15
C LYS A 701 -20.92 4.54 11.65
N CYS A 702 -21.63 3.48 11.97
CA CYS A 702 -23.04 3.23 11.65
C CYS A 702 -23.72 2.57 12.85
N GLU A 703 -25.03 2.77 13.04
CA GLU A 703 -25.82 1.95 13.95
C GLU A 703 -26.18 0.61 13.27
N LEU A 704 -26.38 -0.45 14.05
CA LEU A 704 -27.00 -1.67 13.52
C LEU A 704 -28.47 -1.37 13.22
N TYR A 705 -28.92 -1.67 12.00
CA TYR A 705 -30.28 -1.37 11.55
C TYR A 705 -31.02 -2.58 10.96
N TRP A 706 -30.55 -3.80 11.23
CA TRP A 706 -31.14 -5.04 10.73
C TRP A 706 -30.95 -6.20 11.73
N PRO A 707 -31.81 -7.23 11.73
CA PRO A 707 -31.60 -8.45 12.50
C PRO A 707 -30.43 -9.26 11.92
N GLU A 708 -29.42 -9.61 12.73
CA GLU A 708 -28.19 -10.24 12.21
C GLU A 708 -28.35 -11.71 11.80
N GLU A 709 -29.23 -12.47 12.47
CA GLU A 709 -29.47 -13.90 12.21
C GLU A 709 -30.54 -14.10 11.11
N GLU A 710 -30.39 -15.13 10.27
CA GLU A 710 -31.40 -15.51 9.28
C GLU A 710 -32.67 -16.04 9.98
N GLY A 711 -33.84 -15.55 9.58
CA GLY A 711 -35.09 -15.70 10.32
C GLY A 711 -35.28 -14.72 11.49
N GLY A 712 -34.29 -13.88 11.80
CA GLY A 712 -34.39 -12.83 12.82
C GLY A 712 -35.36 -11.72 12.42
N VAL A 713 -36.04 -11.12 13.41
CA VAL A 713 -37.08 -10.08 13.22
C VAL A 713 -36.91 -8.96 14.25
N ASP A 714 -36.85 -7.72 13.78
CA ASP A 714 -36.83 -6.49 14.58
C ASP A 714 -37.82 -5.46 14.05
N THR A 715 -38.25 -4.51 14.90
CA THR A 715 -39.17 -3.43 14.51
C THR A 715 -38.51 -2.06 14.75
N PHE A 716 -38.40 -1.27 13.68
CA PHE A 716 -37.67 0.00 13.64
C PHE A 716 -38.60 1.18 13.33
N GLY A 717 -39.20 1.76 14.36
CA GLY A 717 -40.32 2.68 14.18
C GLY A 717 -41.53 1.92 13.63
N PRO A 718 -42.24 2.40 12.60
CA PRO A 718 -43.44 1.76 12.07
C PRO A 718 -43.15 0.62 11.06
N VAL A 719 -41.92 0.10 11.00
CA VAL A 719 -41.50 -0.90 9.99
C VAL A 719 -40.87 -2.10 10.70
N THR A 720 -41.47 -3.27 10.51
CA THR A 720 -40.90 -4.55 10.92
C THR A 720 -40.05 -5.12 9.79
N VAL A 721 -38.87 -5.63 10.14
CA VAL A 721 -37.82 -6.10 9.23
C VAL A 721 -37.45 -7.52 9.62
N THR A 722 -37.62 -8.45 8.70
CA THR A 722 -37.25 -9.86 8.84
C THR A 722 -36.09 -10.17 7.91
N THR A 723 -34.97 -10.66 8.43
CA THR A 723 -33.85 -11.14 7.61
C THR A 723 -34.21 -12.49 7.01
N THR A 724 -34.45 -12.53 5.70
CA THR A 724 -34.85 -13.76 5.00
C THR A 724 -33.66 -14.57 4.53
N HIS A 725 -32.57 -13.94 4.08
CA HIS A 725 -31.33 -14.60 3.66
C HIS A 725 -30.07 -13.81 4.00
N VAL A 726 -29.00 -14.50 4.39
CA VAL A 726 -27.65 -13.93 4.56
C VAL A 726 -26.65 -14.72 3.71
N GLN A 727 -25.93 -14.03 2.81
CA GLN A 727 -24.85 -14.61 2.02
C GLN A 727 -23.53 -13.84 2.23
N CYS A 728 -22.43 -14.57 2.22
CA CYS A 728 -21.07 -14.03 2.31
C CYS A 728 -20.36 -14.10 0.95
N ARG A 729 -19.59 -13.08 0.62
CA ARG A 729 -18.48 -13.11 -0.33
C ARG A 729 -17.21 -12.72 0.43
N ASP A 730 -16.05 -12.79 -0.22
CA ASP A 730 -14.75 -12.39 0.34
C ASP A 730 -14.76 -10.98 0.98
N ASP A 731 -15.28 -9.98 0.27
CA ASP A 731 -15.20 -8.57 0.67
C ASP A 731 -16.54 -7.91 1.04
N PHE A 732 -17.64 -8.66 0.97
CA PHE A 732 -18.98 -8.13 1.23
C PHE A 732 -20.01 -9.18 1.66
N TYR A 733 -21.04 -8.69 2.38
CA TYR A 733 -22.25 -9.45 2.68
C TYR A 733 -23.40 -9.01 1.78
N ILE A 734 -24.28 -9.97 1.46
CA ILE A 734 -25.58 -9.73 0.84
C ILE A 734 -26.62 -10.17 1.88
N ARG A 735 -27.54 -9.28 2.25
CA ARG A 735 -28.67 -9.60 3.13
C ARG A 735 -29.97 -9.27 2.43
N THR A 736 -30.87 -10.24 2.37
CA THR A 736 -32.23 -10.01 1.90
C THR A 736 -33.14 -9.86 3.12
N PHE A 737 -33.97 -8.82 3.09
CA PHE A 737 -34.97 -8.54 4.11
C PHE A 737 -36.37 -8.57 3.51
N ASN A 738 -37.31 -9.20 4.20
CA ASN A 738 -38.73 -8.94 3.99
C ASN A 738 -39.17 -7.86 5.00
N VAL A 739 -39.75 -6.77 4.51
CA VAL A 739 -40.14 -5.62 5.32
C VAL A 739 -41.63 -5.31 5.18
N GLN A 740 -42.28 -5.01 6.30
CA GLN A 740 -43.70 -4.72 6.38
C GLN A 740 -43.92 -3.50 7.27
N ARG A 741 -44.81 -2.58 6.85
CA ARG A 741 -45.18 -1.41 7.65
C ARG A 741 -46.41 -1.71 8.52
N ASP A 742 -46.42 -1.18 9.74
CA ASP A 742 -47.56 -1.28 10.65
C ASP A 742 -48.86 -0.78 9.98
N GLY A 743 -49.91 -1.59 10.04
CA GLY A 743 -51.20 -1.31 9.40
C GLY A 743 -51.22 -1.50 7.88
N SER A 744 -50.17 -2.07 7.28
CA SER A 744 -50.13 -2.46 5.86
C SER A 744 -50.15 -3.98 5.71
N ASP A 745 -51.02 -4.48 4.82
CA ASP A 745 -50.98 -5.87 4.34
C ASP A 745 -49.92 -6.08 3.23
N GLU A 746 -49.30 -4.99 2.74
CA GLU A 746 -48.19 -5.04 1.78
C GLU A 746 -46.89 -5.40 2.50
N SER A 747 -46.14 -6.34 1.93
CA SER A 747 -44.78 -6.72 2.35
C SER A 747 -43.85 -6.61 1.15
N ARG A 748 -42.60 -6.17 1.35
CA ARG A 748 -41.64 -5.88 0.29
C ARG A 748 -40.29 -6.52 0.56
N GLU A 749 -39.57 -6.87 -0.51
CA GLU A 749 -38.18 -7.31 -0.41
C GLU A 749 -37.21 -6.13 -0.54
N VAL A 750 -36.18 -6.11 0.31
CA VAL A 750 -35.08 -5.13 0.30
C VAL A 750 -33.75 -5.87 0.44
N THR A 751 -32.82 -5.67 -0.49
CA THR A 751 -31.47 -6.27 -0.42
C THR A 751 -30.43 -5.24 0.02
N GLN A 752 -29.69 -5.54 1.09
CA GLN A 752 -28.49 -4.81 1.49
C GLN A 752 -27.23 -5.49 0.93
N TYR A 753 -26.39 -4.70 0.26
CA TYR A 753 -25.03 -5.03 -0.13
C TYR A 753 -24.08 -4.28 0.80
N HIS A 754 -23.46 -4.99 1.75
CA HIS A 754 -22.60 -4.42 2.79
C HIS A 754 -21.14 -4.76 2.50
N TYR A 755 -20.42 -3.80 1.92
CA TYR A 755 -19.00 -3.90 1.62
C TYR A 755 -18.16 -3.60 2.87
N VAL A 756 -17.38 -4.60 3.31
CA VAL A 756 -16.67 -4.57 4.60
C VAL A 756 -15.17 -4.31 4.45
N SER A 757 -14.59 -4.59 3.28
CA SER A 757 -13.16 -4.44 3.00
C SER A 757 -12.69 -3.01 2.68
N TRP A 758 -13.48 -1.97 2.96
CA TRP A 758 -12.99 -0.59 2.86
C TRP A 758 -12.19 -0.22 4.12
N PRO A 759 -10.87 0.05 4.02
CA PRO A 759 -10.04 0.35 5.18
C PRO A 759 -10.41 1.66 5.88
N ASP A 760 -10.01 1.77 7.15
CA ASP A 760 -10.27 2.93 8.00
C ASP A 760 -9.55 4.21 7.53
N HIS A 761 -8.44 4.05 6.81
CA HIS A 761 -7.64 5.11 6.18
C HIS A 761 -7.36 4.71 4.71
N GLY A 762 -7.20 5.68 3.81
CA GLY A 762 -6.99 5.44 2.39
C GLY A 762 -8.20 4.84 1.67
N ALA A 763 -7.93 3.91 0.75
CA ALA A 763 -8.90 3.29 -0.15
C ALA A 763 -8.66 1.76 -0.26
N PRO A 764 -9.67 0.96 -0.64
CA PRO A 764 -9.52 -0.47 -0.86
C PRO A 764 -8.70 -0.77 -2.12
N THR A 765 -8.41 -2.06 -2.38
CA THR A 765 -7.86 -2.48 -3.67
C THR A 765 -8.87 -2.25 -4.80
N THR A 766 -8.38 -1.90 -5.98
CA THR A 766 -9.23 -1.65 -7.15
C THR A 766 -10.03 -2.88 -7.56
N THR A 767 -9.40 -4.06 -7.50
CA THR A 767 -10.02 -5.36 -7.79
C THR A 767 -11.20 -5.67 -6.87
N SER A 768 -11.06 -5.38 -5.56
CA SER A 768 -12.09 -5.59 -4.56
C SER A 768 -13.33 -4.72 -4.83
N LEU A 769 -13.18 -3.38 -4.85
CA LEU A 769 -14.36 -2.50 -5.01
C LEU A 769 -14.98 -2.64 -6.40
N VAL A 770 -14.20 -2.84 -7.47
CA VAL A 770 -14.77 -3.04 -8.82
C VAL A 770 -15.53 -4.36 -8.92
N THR A 771 -15.11 -5.42 -8.21
CA THR A 771 -15.86 -6.68 -8.15
C THR A 771 -17.20 -6.51 -7.42
N PHE A 772 -17.19 -5.85 -6.26
CA PHE A 772 -18.41 -5.48 -5.52
C PHE A 772 -19.33 -4.58 -6.35
N TRP A 773 -18.78 -3.53 -6.96
CA TRP A 773 -19.52 -2.57 -7.77
C TRP A 773 -20.22 -3.26 -8.96
N ARG A 774 -19.54 -4.15 -9.69
CA ARG A 774 -20.14 -4.91 -10.80
C ARG A 774 -21.30 -5.79 -10.33
N TYR A 775 -21.13 -6.47 -9.20
CA TYR A 775 -22.16 -7.32 -8.60
C TYR A 775 -23.46 -6.55 -8.35
N VAL A 776 -23.34 -5.35 -7.78
CA VAL A 776 -24.48 -4.47 -7.48
C VAL A 776 -25.01 -3.82 -8.77
N HIS A 777 -24.15 -3.23 -9.62
CA HIS A 777 -24.53 -2.58 -10.88
C HIS A 777 -25.39 -3.49 -11.74
N ASN A 778 -25.00 -4.76 -11.93
CA ASN A 778 -25.76 -5.76 -12.68
C ASN A 778 -27.19 -5.99 -12.14
N ARG A 779 -27.42 -5.75 -10.84
CA ARG A 779 -28.71 -5.97 -10.14
C ARG A 779 -29.52 -4.68 -9.97
N THR A 780 -28.88 -3.51 -9.94
CA THR A 780 -29.53 -2.21 -9.80
C THR A 780 -29.77 -1.47 -11.12
N LYS A 781 -29.27 -1.99 -12.24
CA LYS A 781 -29.41 -1.37 -13.57
C LYS A 781 -30.88 -1.39 -14.02
N PRO A 782 -31.47 -0.23 -14.39
CA PRO A 782 -32.83 -0.20 -14.93
C PRO A 782 -32.95 -1.00 -16.23
N ALA A 783 -34.04 -1.78 -16.34
CA ALA A 783 -34.49 -2.30 -17.63
C ALA A 783 -34.95 -1.14 -18.54
N ASP A 784 -34.74 -1.26 -19.84
CA ASP A 784 -34.98 -0.17 -20.81
C ASP A 784 -36.42 0.40 -20.71
N GLY A 785 -36.51 1.67 -20.32
CA GLY A 785 -37.78 2.40 -20.17
C GLY A 785 -38.51 2.22 -18.84
N ALA A 786 -37.97 1.45 -17.89
CA ALA A 786 -38.56 1.29 -16.56
C ALA A 786 -38.21 2.45 -15.61
N SER A 787 -39.20 2.93 -14.85
CA SER A 787 -38.97 3.79 -13.68
C SER A 787 -38.64 2.92 -12.47
N VAL A 788 -37.39 2.90 -12.04
CA VAL A 788 -36.89 2.07 -10.93
C VAL A 788 -36.74 2.94 -9.66
N PRO A 789 -37.03 2.41 -8.45
CA PRO A 789 -36.79 3.12 -7.20
C PRO A 789 -35.32 3.53 -7.02
N PRO A 790 -35.03 4.58 -6.22
CA PRO A 790 -33.66 5.01 -5.94
C PRO A 790 -32.86 3.92 -5.21
N VAL A 791 -31.58 3.78 -5.57
CA VAL A 791 -30.64 2.98 -4.78
C VAL A 791 -30.16 3.83 -3.59
N LEU A 792 -30.35 3.33 -2.37
CA LEU A 792 -29.83 3.97 -1.16
C LEU A 792 -28.34 3.65 -1.03
N VAL A 793 -27.48 4.66 -0.98
CA VAL A 793 -26.03 4.49 -0.78
C VAL A 793 -25.60 5.27 0.47
N HIS A 794 -24.98 4.58 1.43
CA HIS A 794 -24.49 5.22 2.65
C HIS A 794 -23.12 4.68 3.11
N CYS A 795 -22.49 5.46 3.98
CA CYS A 795 -21.32 5.07 4.76
C CYS A 795 -21.54 5.61 6.17
N SER A 796 -20.57 6.30 6.78
CA SER A 796 -20.79 7.01 8.04
C SER A 796 -21.41 8.40 7.82
N ALA A 797 -20.74 9.29 7.09
CA ALA A 797 -21.22 10.66 6.81
C ALA A 797 -22.11 10.77 5.54
N GLY A 798 -22.07 9.76 4.66
CA GLY A 798 -22.80 9.78 3.40
C GLY A 798 -22.21 10.70 2.32
N VAL A 799 -20.89 10.96 2.36
CA VAL A 799 -20.22 11.89 1.43
C VAL A 799 -18.91 11.34 0.84
N GLY A 800 -18.00 10.80 1.66
CA GLY A 800 -16.72 10.25 1.19
C GLY A 800 -16.84 8.97 0.35
N ARG A 801 -16.86 7.80 1.01
CA ARG A 801 -17.01 6.48 0.36
C ARG A 801 -18.27 6.41 -0.52
N THR A 802 -19.39 6.98 -0.04
CA THR A 802 -20.66 7.14 -0.77
C THR A 802 -20.49 7.93 -2.07
N GLY A 803 -19.80 9.07 -2.05
CA GLY A 803 -19.54 9.88 -3.25
C GLY A 803 -18.57 9.20 -4.21
N THR A 804 -17.63 8.41 -3.70
CA THR A 804 -16.72 7.60 -4.53
C THR A 804 -17.48 6.49 -5.27
N TYR A 805 -18.37 5.78 -4.58
CA TYR A 805 -19.19 4.74 -5.20
C TYR A 805 -20.17 5.30 -6.25
N ILE A 806 -20.91 6.36 -5.93
CA ILE A 806 -21.82 7.01 -6.89
C ILE A 806 -21.02 7.64 -8.05
N GLY A 807 -19.82 8.16 -7.80
CA GLY A 807 -18.90 8.65 -8.82
C GLY A 807 -18.41 7.53 -9.76
N LEU A 808 -18.13 6.34 -9.25
CA LEU A 808 -17.76 5.18 -10.07
C LEU A 808 -18.93 4.77 -10.98
N GLU A 809 -20.11 4.59 -10.40
CA GLU A 809 -21.35 4.21 -11.09
C GLU A 809 -21.70 5.19 -12.25
N ILE A 810 -21.76 6.49 -11.96
CA ILE A 810 -22.06 7.52 -12.97
C ILE A 810 -20.92 7.66 -13.99
N GLY A 811 -19.66 7.55 -13.54
CA GLY A 811 -18.50 7.76 -14.39
C GLY A 811 -18.28 6.64 -15.41
N VAL A 812 -18.47 5.36 -15.05
CA VAL A 812 -18.44 4.27 -16.02
C VAL A 812 -19.55 4.44 -17.06
N ASP A 813 -20.76 4.80 -16.61
CA ASP A 813 -21.92 4.96 -17.47
C ASP A 813 -21.75 6.13 -18.46
N MET A 814 -21.15 7.24 -18.04
CA MET A 814 -20.65 8.32 -18.92
C MET A 814 -19.62 7.80 -19.93
N ALA A 815 -18.54 7.18 -19.44
CA ALA A 815 -17.42 6.75 -20.26
C ALA A 815 -17.84 5.75 -21.36
N VAL A 816 -18.74 4.83 -21.05
CA VAL A 816 -19.29 3.84 -21.99
C VAL A 816 -20.24 4.47 -23.02
N LYS A 817 -21.05 5.46 -22.62
CA LYS A 817 -22.10 6.04 -23.49
C LYS A 817 -21.63 7.25 -24.31
N GLU A 818 -20.65 8.02 -23.82
CA GLU A 818 -20.10 9.20 -24.50
C GLU A 818 -18.74 8.93 -25.18
N GLY A 819 -17.99 7.90 -24.72
CA GLY A 819 -16.60 7.66 -25.17
C GLY A 819 -15.58 8.65 -24.60
N HIS A 820 -15.97 9.44 -23.59
CA HIS A 820 -15.12 10.37 -22.85
C HIS A 820 -15.65 10.55 -21.42
N ILE A 821 -14.81 11.10 -20.53
CA ILE A 821 -15.17 11.43 -19.15
C ILE A 821 -14.35 12.63 -18.66
N ASN A 822 -14.89 13.43 -17.74
CA ASN A 822 -14.14 14.36 -16.91
C ASN A 822 -14.50 14.09 -15.43
N VAL A 823 -13.54 13.62 -14.63
CA VAL A 823 -13.78 13.24 -13.23
C VAL A 823 -13.92 14.47 -12.33
N LEU A 824 -13.22 15.57 -12.62
CA LEU A 824 -13.35 16.82 -11.90
C LEU A 824 -14.78 17.38 -12.01
N ASP A 825 -15.30 17.46 -13.23
CA ASP A 825 -16.67 17.97 -13.48
C ASP A 825 -17.77 16.96 -13.09
N LEU A 826 -17.43 15.68 -12.94
CA LEU A 826 -18.29 14.69 -12.27
C LEU A 826 -18.38 14.96 -10.77
N VAL A 827 -17.26 15.13 -10.08
CA VAL A 827 -17.25 15.38 -8.62
C VAL A 827 -17.85 16.76 -8.28
N LYS A 828 -17.65 17.80 -9.10
CA LYS A 828 -18.39 19.08 -8.96
C LYS A 828 -19.91 18.86 -8.96
N ARG A 829 -20.45 18.14 -9.96
CA ARG A 829 -21.89 17.82 -10.03
C ARG A 829 -22.39 16.97 -8.86
N LEU A 830 -21.55 16.12 -8.27
CA LEU A 830 -21.88 15.44 -7.02
C LEU A 830 -21.93 16.43 -5.83
N ARG A 831 -20.97 17.36 -5.73
CA ARG A 831 -20.93 18.39 -4.69
C ARG A 831 -22.06 19.43 -4.80
N GLU A 832 -22.61 19.64 -5.99
CA GLU A 832 -23.88 20.36 -6.19
C GLU A 832 -25.09 19.65 -5.58
N LYS A 833 -25.09 18.31 -5.48
CA LYS A 833 -26.20 17.52 -4.92
C LYS A 833 -26.05 17.26 -3.42
N ARG A 834 -24.83 17.11 -2.91
CA ARG A 834 -24.57 16.95 -1.46
C ARG A 834 -23.16 17.45 -1.13
N CYS A 835 -22.97 18.16 -0.03
CA CYS A 835 -21.66 18.71 0.36
C CYS A 835 -20.57 17.64 0.46
N LEU A 836 -19.31 18.01 0.17
CA LEU A 836 -18.12 17.17 0.36
C LEU A 836 -18.15 15.76 -0.26
N MET A 837 -18.98 15.52 -1.28
CA MET A 837 -18.98 14.26 -2.04
C MET A 837 -17.60 14.01 -2.66
N VAL A 838 -17.07 12.80 -2.45
CA VAL A 838 -15.63 12.46 -2.55
C VAL A 838 -14.82 13.39 -1.63
N GLN A 839 -14.61 12.94 -0.40
CA GLN A 839 -14.25 13.81 0.72
C GLN A 839 -12.74 13.97 0.92
N ALA A 840 -11.94 12.96 0.54
CA ALA A 840 -10.50 12.94 0.71
C ALA A 840 -9.76 12.82 -0.63
N VAL A 841 -8.50 13.27 -0.67
CA VAL A 841 -7.67 13.21 -1.88
C VAL A 841 -7.43 11.77 -2.33
N ASP A 842 -7.17 10.83 -1.41
CA ASP A 842 -7.02 9.40 -1.72
C ASP A 842 -8.26 8.80 -2.39
N GLN A 843 -9.46 9.25 -1.99
CA GLN A 843 -10.73 8.83 -2.58
C GLN A 843 -10.89 9.36 -4.00
N TYR A 844 -10.31 10.52 -4.32
CA TYR A 844 -10.33 11.12 -5.66
C TYR A 844 -9.30 10.47 -6.60
N LEU A 845 -8.08 10.20 -6.11
CA LEU A 845 -7.08 9.40 -6.84
C LEU A 845 -7.61 7.98 -7.09
N PHE A 846 -8.17 7.35 -6.06
CA PHE A 846 -8.74 6.01 -6.17
C PHE A 846 -9.96 5.95 -7.11
N LEU A 847 -10.81 6.99 -7.15
CA LEU A 847 -11.90 7.06 -8.12
C LEU A 847 -11.38 6.96 -9.58
N HIS A 848 -10.26 7.60 -9.90
CA HIS A 848 -9.62 7.46 -11.21
C HIS A 848 -9.13 6.02 -11.48
N LYS A 849 -8.49 5.37 -10.49
CA LYS A 849 -8.04 3.97 -10.61
C LYS A 849 -9.22 3.02 -10.82
N ALA A 850 -10.28 3.18 -10.02
CA ALA A 850 -11.50 2.39 -10.08
C ALA A 850 -12.24 2.57 -11.41
N LEU A 851 -12.34 3.80 -11.93
CA LEU A 851 -12.91 4.07 -13.24
C LEU A 851 -12.12 3.41 -14.37
N LEU A 852 -10.78 3.42 -14.30
CA LEU A 852 -9.92 2.81 -15.32
C LEU A 852 -10.10 1.28 -15.37
N GLU A 853 -10.09 0.62 -14.22
CA GLU A 853 -10.29 -0.83 -14.11
C GLU A 853 -11.74 -1.21 -14.51
N ALA A 854 -12.75 -0.53 -13.96
CA ALA A 854 -14.16 -0.81 -14.21
C ALA A 854 -14.58 -0.60 -15.67
N TYR A 855 -14.09 0.47 -16.31
CA TYR A 855 -14.31 0.72 -17.73
C TYR A 855 -13.62 -0.35 -18.59
N THR A 856 -12.36 -0.67 -18.30
CA THR A 856 -11.58 -1.69 -19.04
C THR A 856 -12.20 -3.09 -18.91
N ALA A 857 -12.76 -3.42 -17.75
CA ALA A 857 -13.46 -4.67 -17.50
C ALA A 857 -14.95 -4.66 -17.93
N TYR A 858 -15.53 -3.54 -18.37
CA TYR A 858 -17.00 -3.39 -18.49
C TYR A 858 -17.67 -4.52 -19.28
N GLY A 859 -17.06 -4.95 -20.40
CA GLY A 859 -17.59 -6.02 -21.26
C GLY A 859 -17.12 -7.46 -20.98
N THR A 860 -16.54 -7.77 -19.81
CA THR A 860 -16.01 -9.13 -19.49
C THR A 860 -16.94 -9.98 -18.64
N ASN A 861 -17.88 -9.38 -17.91
CA ASN A 861 -18.94 -10.08 -17.18
C ASN A 861 -20.02 -10.54 -18.17
N VAL A 862 -20.51 -11.77 -18.00
CA VAL A 862 -21.53 -12.39 -18.85
C VAL A 862 -22.47 -13.21 -17.97
N SER A 863 -23.79 -13.09 -18.16
CA SER A 863 -24.73 -13.99 -17.47
C SER A 863 -24.61 -15.42 -18.01
N VAL A 864 -24.94 -16.42 -17.18
CA VAL A 864 -24.95 -17.84 -17.62
C VAL A 864 -25.84 -18.06 -18.85
N ASP A 865 -26.96 -17.36 -18.92
CA ASP A 865 -27.97 -17.55 -19.97
C ASP A 865 -27.58 -16.88 -21.31
N GLU A 866 -26.75 -15.83 -21.28
CA GLU A 866 -26.18 -15.20 -22.47
C GLU A 866 -24.89 -15.88 -22.96
N PHE A 867 -24.24 -16.71 -22.13
CA PHE A 867 -22.90 -17.22 -22.41
C PHE A 867 -22.80 -18.01 -23.72
N ASP A 868 -23.68 -18.98 -23.96
CA ASP A 868 -23.66 -19.76 -25.22
C ASP A 868 -24.04 -18.91 -26.45
N ALA A 869 -24.82 -17.84 -26.28
CA ALA A 869 -25.13 -16.88 -27.36
C ALA A 869 -23.93 -15.97 -27.68
N MET A 870 -23.11 -15.65 -26.67
CA MET A 870 -21.88 -14.87 -26.82
C MET A 870 -20.70 -15.72 -27.34
N PHE A 871 -20.68 -17.02 -27.01
CA PHE A 871 -19.60 -17.97 -27.32
C PHE A 871 -20.10 -19.20 -28.10
N THR A 872 -20.80 -18.94 -29.21
CA THR A 872 -21.43 -19.98 -30.07
C THR A 872 -20.45 -21.00 -30.67
N GLY A 873 -19.16 -20.66 -30.79
CA GLY A 873 -18.11 -21.57 -31.24
C GLY A 873 -17.51 -22.39 -30.11
N HIS A 874 -17.04 -23.61 -30.38
CA HIS A 874 -16.35 -24.39 -29.36
C HIS A 874 -14.97 -23.78 -29.01
N ILE A 875 -14.84 -23.30 -27.78
CA ILE A 875 -13.58 -22.77 -27.24
C ILE A 875 -12.67 -23.96 -26.90
N THR A 876 -11.40 -23.90 -27.29
CA THR A 876 -10.37 -24.89 -26.93
C THR A 876 -9.06 -24.19 -26.63
N SER A 877 -8.38 -24.57 -25.55
CA SER A 877 -7.18 -23.89 -25.02
C SER A 877 -5.98 -23.89 -25.97
N ASP A 878 -5.89 -24.88 -26.87
CA ASP A 878 -4.85 -24.99 -27.88
C ASP A 878 -4.98 -23.95 -29.02
N LYS A 879 -6.20 -23.49 -29.34
CA LYS A 879 -6.48 -22.66 -30.52
C LYS A 879 -6.71 -21.18 -30.20
N PRO A 880 -6.31 -20.25 -31.08
CA PRO A 880 -6.65 -18.84 -30.95
C PRO A 880 -8.16 -18.58 -30.92
N HIS A 881 -8.60 -17.66 -30.07
CA HIS A 881 -10.00 -17.22 -29.98
C HIS A 881 -10.04 -15.69 -29.83
N PRO A 882 -10.42 -14.92 -30.88
CA PRO A 882 -10.16 -13.49 -30.95
C PRO A 882 -10.63 -12.63 -29.76
N ARG A 883 -11.80 -12.92 -29.15
CA ARG A 883 -12.28 -12.19 -27.97
C ARG A 883 -11.38 -12.42 -26.76
N VAL A 884 -11.33 -13.68 -26.28
CA VAL A 884 -10.48 -14.16 -25.17
C VAL A 884 -9.01 -13.79 -25.35
N ASP A 885 -8.48 -13.83 -26.57
CA ASP A 885 -7.08 -13.45 -26.85
C ASP A 885 -6.83 -11.94 -26.72
N LYS A 886 -7.77 -11.08 -27.16
CA LYS A 886 -7.70 -9.62 -26.95
C LYS A 886 -7.90 -9.29 -25.47
N GLU A 887 -8.79 -9.98 -24.79
CA GLU A 887 -9.08 -9.82 -23.37
C GLU A 887 -7.90 -10.25 -22.49
N PHE A 888 -7.13 -11.25 -22.90
CA PHE A 888 -5.86 -11.59 -22.27
C PHE A 888 -4.76 -10.53 -22.49
N GLN A 889 -4.71 -9.87 -23.66
CA GLN A 889 -3.83 -8.71 -23.87
C GLN A 889 -4.25 -7.53 -22.98
N THR A 890 -5.57 -7.27 -22.93
CA THR A 890 -6.36 -6.64 -21.86
C THR A 890 -5.73 -6.76 -20.46
N LEU A 891 -5.78 -8.00 -19.98
CA LEU A 891 -5.35 -8.45 -18.65
C LEU A 891 -3.87 -8.18 -18.41
N GLN A 892 -2.99 -8.54 -19.35
CA GLN A 892 -1.55 -8.41 -19.19
C GLN A 892 -1.07 -6.95 -19.24
N GLN A 893 -1.79 -6.05 -19.91
CA GLN A 893 -1.55 -4.61 -19.81
C GLN A 893 -1.94 -4.09 -18.42
N MET A 894 -3.17 -4.35 -17.97
CA MET A 894 -3.65 -3.91 -16.64
C MET A 894 -2.86 -4.55 -15.48
N LEU A 895 -2.26 -5.73 -15.67
CA LEU A 895 -1.35 -6.33 -14.70
C LEU A 895 -0.13 -5.44 -14.41
N THR A 896 0.41 -4.74 -15.41
CA THR A 896 1.56 -3.83 -15.23
C THR A 896 1.21 -2.52 -14.49
N LEU A 897 -0.07 -2.28 -14.21
CA LEU A 897 -0.56 -1.21 -13.32
C LEU A 897 -0.83 -1.71 -11.89
N THR A 898 -0.50 -2.96 -11.58
CA THR A 898 -0.53 -3.51 -10.22
C THR A 898 0.80 -3.17 -9.54
N PRO A 899 0.81 -2.56 -8.34
CA PRO A 899 2.06 -2.27 -7.62
C PRO A 899 2.94 -3.52 -7.42
N ALA A 900 4.24 -3.31 -7.26
CA ALA A 900 5.16 -4.38 -6.91
C ALA A 900 4.89 -4.83 -5.46
N HIS A 901 4.90 -6.15 -5.23
CA HIS A 901 4.78 -6.73 -3.89
C HIS A 901 6.12 -6.70 -3.14
N HIS A 902 6.03 -6.55 -1.83
CA HIS A 902 7.16 -6.72 -0.93
C HIS A 902 7.46 -8.22 -0.74
N HIS A 903 8.75 -8.54 -0.64
CA HIS A 903 9.26 -9.91 -0.53
C HIS A 903 10.40 -10.00 0.50
N ASP A 904 10.45 -9.08 1.44
CA ASP A 904 11.54 -8.88 2.39
C ASP A 904 11.64 -10.07 3.36
N THR A 905 10.51 -10.52 3.93
CA THR A 905 10.50 -11.70 4.82
C THR A 905 10.99 -12.95 4.08
N ALA A 906 10.59 -13.09 2.81
CA ALA A 906 10.99 -14.22 1.96
C ALA A 906 12.47 -14.17 1.54
N SER A 907 13.05 -12.97 1.48
CA SER A 907 14.42 -12.68 1.05
C SER A 907 15.45 -12.74 2.18
N LEU A 908 15.01 -12.71 3.46
CA LEU A 908 15.88 -12.92 4.62
C LEU A 908 16.74 -14.18 4.46
N ALA A 909 18.03 -14.10 4.82
CA ALA A 909 19.01 -15.16 4.57
C ALA A 909 18.63 -16.52 5.19
N GLU A 910 17.91 -16.53 6.31
CA GLU A 910 17.38 -17.76 6.93
C GLU A 910 16.13 -18.34 6.26
N ASN A 911 15.52 -17.61 5.32
CA ASN A 911 14.30 -17.98 4.60
C ASN A 911 14.54 -18.37 3.14
N VAL A 912 15.61 -17.88 2.50
CA VAL A 912 16.01 -18.26 1.13
C VAL A 912 16.00 -19.78 0.91
N ALA A 913 16.58 -20.56 1.84
CA ALA A 913 16.65 -22.03 1.75
C ALA A 913 15.32 -22.78 2.03
N LYS A 914 14.22 -22.05 2.28
CA LYS A 914 12.86 -22.55 2.45
C LYS A 914 12.01 -22.35 1.18
N ASN A 915 12.51 -21.59 0.20
CA ASN A 915 11.89 -21.35 -1.10
C ASN A 915 12.39 -22.40 -2.11
N ARG A 916 11.49 -23.05 -2.85
CA ARG A 916 11.85 -24.04 -3.88
C ARG A 916 12.39 -23.38 -5.14
N ASN A 917 11.79 -22.25 -5.53
CA ASN A 917 12.19 -21.45 -6.67
C ASN A 917 12.49 -20.03 -6.16
N PRO A 918 13.73 -19.51 -6.31
CA PRO A 918 14.06 -18.14 -5.87
C PRO A 918 13.27 -17.07 -6.64
N ASP A 919 12.80 -17.37 -7.86
CA ASP A 919 11.96 -16.45 -8.64
C ASP A 919 10.48 -16.43 -8.18
N ILE A 920 10.09 -17.29 -7.21
CA ILE A 920 8.70 -17.41 -6.73
C ILE A 920 8.71 -17.31 -5.21
N LEU A 921 8.66 -16.07 -4.74
CA LEU A 921 8.55 -15.68 -3.34
C LEU A 921 7.09 -15.30 -3.04
N PRO A 922 6.58 -15.59 -1.82
CA PRO A 922 5.30 -15.07 -1.36
C PRO A 922 5.40 -13.54 -1.18
N SER A 923 4.30 -12.85 -1.48
CA SER A 923 4.08 -11.45 -1.17
C SER A 923 3.87 -11.25 0.33
N ASP A 924 4.58 -10.30 0.95
CA ASP A 924 4.49 -10.05 2.40
C ASP A 924 3.10 -9.58 2.82
N GLU A 925 2.37 -8.89 1.94
CA GLU A 925 1.00 -8.43 2.17
C GLU A 925 0.00 -9.60 2.34
N HIS A 926 0.34 -10.78 1.81
CA HIS A 926 -0.51 -11.98 1.81
C HIS A 926 0.12 -13.18 2.55
N LEU A 927 1.29 -13.02 3.17
CA LEU A 927 2.10 -14.10 3.74
C LEU A 927 1.42 -14.86 4.89
N VAL A 928 1.50 -16.20 4.87
CA VAL A 928 1.00 -17.06 5.96
C VAL A 928 2.06 -17.24 7.04
N TYR A 929 1.91 -16.51 8.14
CA TYR A 929 2.75 -16.65 9.34
C TYR A 929 2.40 -17.89 10.17
N LEU A 930 3.43 -18.65 10.57
CA LEU A 930 3.29 -19.89 11.34
C LEU A 930 3.16 -19.63 12.85
N THR A 931 1.93 -19.46 13.33
CA THR A 931 1.56 -19.20 14.74
C THR A 931 2.12 -20.21 15.75
N GLU A 932 1.95 -21.50 15.47
CA GLU A 932 2.30 -22.64 16.33
C GLU A 932 3.82 -22.74 16.63
N HIS A 933 4.31 -22.36 17.81
CA HIS A 933 5.76 -22.43 18.09
C HIS A 933 6.35 -23.86 18.02
N VAL A 934 7.44 -24.02 17.26
CA VAL A 934 8.26 -25.23 17.20
C VAL A 934 9.74 -24.86 17.36
N SER A 935 10.40 -25.41 18.38
CA SER A 935 11.76 -25.03 18.75
C SER A 935 12.76 -25.14 17.60
N GLY A 936 13.57 -24.09 17.42
CA GLY A 936 14.57 -24.02 16.34
C GLY A 936 14.00 -23.71 14.95
N ARG A 937 12.79 -23.15 14.86
CA ARG A 937 12.13 -22.75 13.61
C ARG A 937 11.48 -21.37 13.78
N ASN A 938 11.72 -20.46 12.84
CA ASN A 938 11.07 -19.14 12.80
C ASN A 938 9.60 -19.24 12.33
N GLN A 939 8.94 -18.13 11.99
CA GLN A 939 7.53 -18.12 11.60
C GLN A 939 7.26 -18.20 10.08
N TYR A 940 8.30 -18.35 9.24
CA TYR A 940 8.17 -18.26 7.78
C TYR A 940 7.91 -19.61 7.08
N ILE A 941 7.02 -19.58 6.09
CA ILE A 941 6.86 -20.58 5.04
C ILE A 941 6.52 -19.89 3.72
N ASN A 942 6.92 -20.47 2.59
CA ASN A 942 6.51 -20.01 1.26
C ASN A 942 5.05 -20.42 0.99
N ALA A 943 4.12 -19.62 1.52
CA ALA A 943 2.68 -19.76 1.33
C ALA A 943 1.97 -18.41 1.50
N VAL A 944 0.91 -18.17 0.73
CA VAL A 944 0.06 -16.96 0.79
C VAL A 944 -1.40 -17.31 1.08
N PHE A 945 -2.11 -16.41 1.77
CA PHE A 945 -3.56 -16.43 1.79
C PHE A 945 -4.09 -16.00 0.41
N MET A 946 -4.98 -16.82 -0.15
CA MET A 946 -5.68 -16.57 -1.40
C MET A 946 -7.18 -16.44 -1.09
N PRO A 947 -7.83 -15.33 -1.48
CA PRO A 947 -9.27 -15.19 -1.40
C PRO A 947 -10.01 -16.32 -2.13
N THR A 948 -11.19 -16.61 -1.63
CA THR A 948 -12.14 -17.56 -2.20
C THR A 948 -13.50 -16.88 -2.29
N PHE A 949 -14.39 -17.42 -3.12
CA PHE A 949 -15.76 -16.93 -3.33
C PHE A 949 -16.57 -16.56 -2.05
N ARG A 950 -16.22 -17.08 -0.87
CA ARG A 950 -16.91 -16.79 0.41
C ARG A 950 -16.03 -16.21 1.52
N ASP A 951 -14.71 -16.27 1.40
CA ASP A 951 -13.76 -15.90 2.46
C ASP A 951 -12.43 -15.40 1.85
N HIS A 952 -12.07 -14.17 2.20
CA HIS A 952 -10.83 -13.47 1.84
C HIS A 952 -9.55 -14.23 2.27
N ARG A 953 -9.63 -15.15 3.24
CA ARG A 953 -8.52 -16.02 3.69
C ARG A 953 -8.84 -17.52 3.60
N GLY A 954 -9.85 -17.89 2.81
CA GLY A 954 -10.40 -19.25 2.74
C GLY A 954 -9.46 -20.28 2.11
N SER A 955 -8.49 -19.86 1.29
CA SER A 955 -7.46 -20.74 0.75
C SER A 955 -6.06 -20.30 1.16
N ILE A 956 -5.19 -21.29 1.31
CA ILE A 956 -3.75 -21.13 1.47
C ILE A 956 -3.06 -21.76 0.27
N VAL A 957 -2.34 -20.94 -0.49
CA VAL A 957 -1.63 -21.35 -1.69
C VAL A 957 -0.14 -21.52 -1.35
N THR A 958 0.42 -22.70 -1.61
CA THR A 958 1.79 -23.07 -1.19
C THR A 958 2.50 -23.92 -2.25
N GLN A 959 3.83 -23.82 -2.30
CA GLN A 959 4.69 -24.80 -2.96
C GLN A 959 4.57 -26.19 -2.30
N LEU A 960 4.92 -27.25 -3.05
CA LEU A 960 5.15 -28.59 -2.47
C LEU A 960 6.22 -28.50 -1.35
N PRO A 961 6.09 -29.22 -0.22
CA PRO A 961 7.08 -29.24 0.85
C PRO A 961 8.50 -29.61 0.40
N LEU A 962 9.49 -28.94 0.99
CA LEU A 962 10.90 -29.33 0.93
C LEU A 962 11.22 -30.25 2.13
N PRO A 963 12.25 -31.11 2.05
CA PRO A 963 12.71 -31.87 3.22
C PRO A 963 13.05 -30.97 4.41
N SER A 964 13.51 -29.73 4.15
CA SER A 964 13.80 -28.70 5.15
C SER A 964 12.55 -28.08 5.78
N THR A 965 11.43 -27.96 5.05
CA THR A 965 10.20 -27.27 5.48
C THR A 965 9.05 -28.22 5.84
N LEU A 966 9.26 -29.54 5.78
CA LEU A 966 8.23 -30.56 6.02
C LEU A 966 7.54 -30.46 7.40
N VAL A 967 8.25 -29.99 8.43
CA VAL A 967 7.65 -29.72 9.75
C VAL A 967 6.78 -28.46 9.72
N ASP A 968 7.19 -27.43 8.97
CA ASP A 968 6.43 -26.18 8.84
C ASP A 968 5.16 -26.34 8.00
N PHE A 969 5.15 -27.25 7.03
CA PHE A 969 3.93 -27.60 6.29
C PHE A 969 2.85 -28.18 7.22
N TRP A 970 3.21 -29.15 8.07
CA TRP A 970 2.23 -29.74 9.01
C TRP A 970 1.88 -28.80 10.17
N ARG A 971 2.79 -27.90 10.55
CA ARG A 971 2.54 -26.75 11.43
C ARG A 971 1.54 -25.76 10.84
N LEU A 972 1.63 -25.46 9.55
CA LEU A 972 0.66 -24.65 8.81
C LEU A 972 -0.72 -25.32 8.79
N VAL A 973 -0.78 -26.60 8.39
CA VAL A 973 -2.04 -27.37 8.33
C VAL A 973 -2.70 -27.48 9.71
N TYR A 974 -1.90 -27.67 10.77
CA TYR A 974 -2.42 -27.73 12.14
C TYR A 974 -2.90 -26.35 12.65
N GLY A 975 -2.05 -25.33 12.56
CA GLY A 975 -2.27 -23.99 13.14
C GLY A 975 -3.15 -23.04 12.33
N ASN A 976 -3.57 -23.43 11.11
CA ASN A 976 -4.56 -22.72 10.29
C ASN A 976 -5.86 -23.52 10.10
N ASP A 977 -6.13 -24.49 10.98
CA ASP A 977 -7.39 -25.29 10.97
C ASP A 977 -7.79 -25.88 9.61
N VAL A 978 -6.79 -26.18 8.77
CA VAL A 978 -6.97 -26.66 7.40
C VAL A 978 -7.73 -27.99 7.40
N SER A 979 -8.81 -28.06 6.64
CA SER A 979 -9.70 -29.23 6.51
C SER A 979 -9.34 -30.12 5.31
N ALA A 980 -8.86 -29.49 4.23
CA ALA A 980 -8.54 -30.17 2.98
C ALA A 980 -7.19 -29.72 2.39
N ILE A 981 -6.55 -30.63 1.65
CA ILE A 981 -5.29 -30.40 0.93
C ILE A 981 -5.45 -30.87 -0.52
N VAL A 982 -5.55 -29.94 -1.47
CA VAL A 982 -5.53 -30.26 -2.91
C VAL A 982 -4.09 -30.23 -3.42
N SER A 983 -3.59 -31.39 -3.90
CA SER A 983 -2.29 -31.50 -4.58
C SER A 983 -2.50 -31.68 -6.09
N LEU A 984 -2.00 -30.71 -6.86
CA LEU A 984 -2.13 -30.62 -8.32
C LEU A 984 -0.90 -31.17 -9.08
N SER A 985 -0.01 -31.87 -8.37
CA SER A 985 1.19 -32.48 -8.94
C SER A 985 0.90 -33.94 -9.26
N SER A 986 1.30 -34.41 -10.45
CA SER A 986 1.22 -35.84 -10.76
C SER A 986 2.32 -36.61 -10.00
N PRO A 987 2.10 -37.90 -9.65
CA PRO A 987 3.10 -38.74 -8.98
C PRO A 987 4.42 -38.91 -9.76
N ASN A 988 4.47 -38.53 -11.04
CA ASN A 988 5.68 -38.54 -11.85
C ASN A 988 6.42 -37.20 -11.73
N GLU A 989 5.72 -36.06 -11.83
CA GLU A 989 6.30 -34.74 -11.57
C GLU A 989 6.83 -34.61 -10.13
N GLU A 990 6.13 -35.22 -9.15
CA GLU A 990 6.62 -35.34 -7.76
C GLU A 990 7.99 -36.07 -7.68
N GLN A 991 8.33 -36.92 -8.65
CA GLN A 991 9.65 -37.55 -8.74
C GLN A 991 10.67 -36.72 -9.52
N GLU A 992 10.26 -35.88 -10.46
CA GLU A 992 11.14 -35.00 -11.24
C GLU A 992 11.52 -33.71 -10.47
N VAL A 993 10.57 -33.14 -9.74
CA VAL A 993 10.78 -31.97 -8.86
C VAL A 993 11.73 -32.35 -7.73
N LYS A 994 12.91 -31.71 -7.67
CA LYS A 994 13.89 -31.89 -6.59
C LYS A 994 14.10 -30.58 -5.79
N PRO A 995 14.38 -30.66 -4.48
CA PRO A 995 14.24 -31.85 -3.62
C PRO A 995 12.75 -32.09 -3.26
N TYR A 996 12.27 -33.32 -3.41
CA TYR A 996 10.92 -33.74 -3.00
C TYR A 996 11.00 -34.62 -1.75
N CYS A 997 9.98 -34.54 -0.89
CA CYS A 997 9.79 -35.44 0.24
C CYS A 997 8.34 -35.92 0.32
N GLN A 998 8.15 -37.19 0.65
CA GLN A 998 6.83 -37.76 0.89
C GLN A 998 6.24 -37.18 2.19
N TYR A 999 5.27 -36.27 2.07
CA TYR A 999 4.72 -35.55 3.22
C TYR A 999 3.52 -36.22 3.89
N TRP A 1000 2.93 -37.27 3.28
CA TRP A 1000 1.82 -38.05 3.87
C TRP A 1000 1.98 -39.56 3.63
N PRO A 1001 1.46 -40.44 4.50
CA PRO A 1001 1.48 -41.89 4.28
C PRO A 1001 0.54 -42.31 3.13
N ILE A 1002 1.08 -43.04 2.15
CA ILE A 1002 0.33 -43.57 0.99
C ILE A 1002 -0.36 -44.92 1.29
N ASN A 1003 0.16 -45.70 2.26
CA ASN A 1003 -0.37 -47.02 2.60
C ASN A 1003 -1.11 -46.97 3.94
N GLU A 1004 -2.28 -47.59 4.01
CA GLU A 1004 -3.12 -47.65 5.21
C GLU A 1004 -2.36 -48.30 6.38
N GLY A 1005 -2.59 -47.81 7.59
CA GLY A 1005 -1.88 -48.27 8.80
C GLY A 1005 -0.41 -47.83 8.91
N LYS A 1006 0.15 -47.08 7.94
CA LYS A 1006 1.42 -46.37 8.14
C LYS A 1006 1.19 -45.01 8.80
N THR A 1007 2.05 -44.69 9.75
CA THR A 1007 2.19 -43.36 10.36
C THR A 1007 3.51 -42.75 9.92
N LEU A 1008 3.51 -41.47 9.57
CA LEU A 1008 4.71 -40.64 9.44
C LEU A 1008 4.74 -39.61 10.60
N THR A 1009 5.91 -39.10 10.96
CA THR A 1009 6.04 -38.14 12.07
C THR A 1009 7.06 -37.06 11.73
N PHE A 1010 6.67 -35.81 11.95
CA PHE A 1010 7.34 -34.61 11.48
C PHE A 1010 7.40 -33.60 12.65
N GLY A 1011 8.51 -33.60 13.39
CA GLY A 1011 8.62 -32.80 14.62
C GLY A 1011 7.59 -33.25 15.66
N PRO A 1012 6.67 -32.37 16.12
CA PRO A 1012 5.62 -32.74 17.06
C PRO A 1012 4.38 -33.38 16.39
N TYR A 1013 4.27 -33.39 15.06
CA TYR A 1013 3.08 -33.85 14.34
C TYR A 1013 3.21 -35.30 13.87
N SER A 1014 2.17 -36.11 14.04
CA SER A 1014 2.08 -37.49 13.52
C SER A 1014 0.87 -37.62 12.61
N VAL A 1015 1.09 -38.14 11.39
CA VAL A 1015 0.08 -38.25 10.33
C VAL A 1015 -0.13 -39.72 9.98
N TYR A 1016 -1.36 -40.21 10.02
CA TYR A 1016 -1.70 -41.59 9.67
C TYR A 1016 -2.89 -41.68 8.71
N LEU A 1017 -2.79 -42.54 7.70
CA LEU A 1017 -3.83 -42.77 6.70
C LEU A 1017 -4.90 -43.70 7.28
N THR A 1018 -6.14 -43.20 7.36
CA THR A 1018 -7.31 -43.97 7.85
C THR A 1018 -8.04 -44.69 6.72
N SER A 1019 -8.16 -44.07 5.54
CA SER A 1019 -8.76 -44.66 4.34
C SER A 1019 -8.28 -43.99 3.06
N LYS A 1020 -8.25 -44.75 1.95
CA LYS A 1020 -7.94 -44.24 0.61
C LYS A 1020 -9.08 -44.52 -0.38
N THR A 1021 -9.59 -43.47 -1.04
CA THR A 1021 -10.67 -43.57 -2.04
C THR A 1021 -10.18 -43.24 -3.45
N GLU A 1022 -10.25 -44.21 -4.37
CA GLU A 1022 -10.01 -44.04 -5.80
C GLU A 1022 -11.27 -44.45 -6.59
N ARG A 1023 -11.98 -43.48 -7.20
CA ARG A 1023 -13.12 -43.77 -8.09
C ARG A 1023 -12.63 -44.27 -9.44
N ARG A 1024 -13.10 -45.44 -9.89
CA ARG A 1024 -12.68 -46.07 -11.15
C ARG A 1024 -12.95 -45.15 -12.35
N GLY A 1025 -11.89 -44.60 -12.93
CA GLY A 1025 -11.93 -43.71 -14.10
C GLY A 1025 -11.58 -42.25 -13.78
N SER A 1026 -11.79 -41.80 -12.53
CA SER A 1026 -11.42 -40.44 -12.08
C SER A 1026 -9.90 -40.29 -11.96
N LYS A 1027 -9.39 -39.07 -12.18
CA LYS A 1027 -8.01 -38.68 -11.89
C LYS A 1027 -7.78 -38.23 -10.45
N VAL A 1028 -8.84 -38.07 -9.66
CA VAL A 1028 -8.80 -37.65 -8.24
C VAL A 1028 -8.55 -38.87 -7.35
N THR A 1029 -7.85 -38.67 -6.25
CA THR A 1029 -7.69 -39.66 -5.17
C THR A 1029 -7.80 -38.97 -3.83
N SER A 1030 -8.78 -39.38 -2.99
CA SER A 1030 -8.88 -38.90 -1.61
C SER A 1030 -8.07 -39.80 -0.69
N TYR A 1031 -7.34 -39.17 0.22
CA TYR A 1031 -6.67 -39.80 1.35
C TYR A 1031 -7.19 -39.16 2.63
N SER A 1032 -7.90 -39.92 3.45
CA SER A 1032 -8.37 -39.45 4.74
C SER A 1032 -7.23 -39.55 5.76
N LEU A 1033 -6.69 -38.41 6.19
CA LEU A 1033 -5.53 -38.34 7.06
C LEU A 1033 -5.92 -37.89 8.46
N ASN A 1034 -5.51 -38.65 9.45
CA ASN A 1034 -5.57 -38.23 10.84
C ASN A 1034 -4.26 -37.55 11.24
N LEU A 1035 -4.37 -36.30 11.68
CA LEU A 1035 -3.30 -35.43 12.15
C LEU A 1035 -3.36 -35.28 13.67
N ALA A 1036 -2.37 -35.87 14.36
CA ALA A 1036 -2.19 -35.76 15.80
C ALA A 1036 -0.99 -34.86 16.13
N LYS A 1037 -1.08 -34.11 17.24
CA LYS A 1037 0.02 -33.30 17.79
C LYS A 1037 0.48 -33.90 19.12
N LYS A 1038 1.78 -34.10 19.30
CA LYS A 1038 2.39 -34.67 20.51
C LYS A 1038 1.97 -33.87 21.76
N GLY A 1039 1.32 -34.54 22.71
CA GLY A 1039 0.81 -33.94 23.94
C GLY A 1039 -0.67 -33.52 23.87
N VAL A 1040 -1.29 -33.53 22.69
CA VAL A 1040 -2.72 -33.25 22.50
C VAL A 1040 -3.48 -34.57 22.33
N LYS A 1041 -4.62 -34.72 23.03
CA LYS A 1041 -5.47 -35.93 22.96
C LYS A 1041 -6.34 -35.97 21.70
N SER A 1042 -6.76 -34.81 21.20
CA SER A 1042 -7.58 -34.69 19.99
C SER A 1042 -6.74 -34.92 18.72
N VAL A 1043 -7.41 -35.49 17.72
CA VAL A 1043 -6.86 -35.77 16.39
C VAL A 1043 -7.75 -35.06 15.38
N ARG A 1044 -7.15 -34.28 14.48
CA ARG A 1044 -7.87 -33.58 13.41
C ARG A 1044 -7.91 -34.47 12.18
N VAL A 1045 -9.06 -34.57 11.52
CA VAL A 1045 -9.19 -35.19 10.19
C VAL A 1045 -8.82 -34.14 9.16
N VAL A 1046 -8.04 -34.53 8.14
CA VAL A 1046 -7.64 -33.70 7.00
C VAL A 1046 -7.74 -34.55 5.75
N GLU A 1047 -8.54 -34.15 4.77
CA GLU A 1047 -8.68 -34.87 3.50
C GLU A 1047 -7.67 -34.36 2.46
N LEU A 1048 -6.80 -35.24 1.95
CA LEU A 1048 -5.87 -34.90 0.88
C LEU A 1048 -6.42 -35.40 -0.46
N LEU A 1049 -6.74 -34.47 -1.36
CA LEU A 1049 -7.17 -34.71 -2.73
C LEU A 1049 -5.97 -34.60 -3.68
N GLN A 1050 -5.41 -35.74 -4.11
CA GLN A 1050 -4.34 -35.75 -5.12
C GLN A 1050 -4.95 -35.85 -6.53
N TYR A 1051 -4.71 -34.85 -7.36
CA TYR A 1051 -5.16 -34.80 -8.76
C TYR A 1051 -4.05 -35.24 -9.72
N LYS A 1052 -4.23 -36.39 -10.36
CA LYS A 1052 -3.19 -37.09 -11.14
C LYS A 1052 -3.25 -36.80 -12.65
N GLY A 1053 -4.16 -35.94 -13.11
CA GLY A 1053 -4.41 -35.67 -14.54
C GLY A 1053 -3.59 -34.53 -15.15
N TRP A 1054 -2.94 -33.70 -14.34
CA TRP A 1054 -2.39 -32.40 -14.76
C TRP A 1054 -0.98 -32.52 -15.35
N THR A 1055 -0.85 -33.08 -16.56
CA THR A 1055 0.47 -33.36 -17.19
C THR A 1055 0.95 -32.27 -18.15
N GLY A 1056 0.48 -31.02 -18.02
CA GLY A 1056 0.86 -29.92 -18.92
C GLY A 1056 0.49 -28.54 -18.38
N LYS A 1057 0.44 -27.54 -19.26
CA LYS A 1057 0.12 -26.15 -18.89
C LYS A 1057 -1.29 -25.96 -18.30
N VAL A 1058 -2.22 -26.86 -18.63
CA VAL A 1058 -3.65 -26.80 -18.27
C VAL A 1058 -4.07 -28.06 -17.52
N GLY A 1059 -5.25 -28.02 -16.90
CA GLY A 1059 -5.73 -29.04 -15.96
C GLY A 1059 -5.99 -30.46 -16.51
N GLY A 1060 -5.77 -30.70 -17.80
CA GLY A 1060 -6.19 -31.93 -18.46
C GLY A 1060 -7.63 -31.81 -18.97
N SER A 1061 -8.45 -32.84 -18.79
CA SER A 1061 -9.86 -32.80 -19.21
C SER A 1061 -10.67 -31.82 -18.36
N THR A 1062 -11.52 -31.00 -18.99
CA THR A 1062 -12.44 -30.09 -18.29
C THR A 1062 -13.33 -30.83 -17.31
N SER A 1063 -13.88 -31.99 -17.70
CA SER A 1063 -14.73 -32.83 -16.84
C SER A 1063 -13.97 -33.43 -15.64
N ASP A 1064 -12.66 -33.71 -15.76
CA ASP A 1064 -11.85 -34.18 -14.63
C ASP A 1064 -11.60 -33.05 -13.61
N ILE A 1065 -11.50 -31.79 -14.07
CA ILE A 1065 -11.35 -30.62 -13.20
C ILE A 1065 -12.69 -30.21 -12.57
N LEU A 1066 -13.79 -30.23 -13.32
CA LEU A 1066 -15.13 -30.00 -12.77
C LEU A 1066 -15.47 -31.06 -11.71
N HIS A 1067 -15.15 -32.35 -11.95
CA HIS A 1067 -15.29 -33.40 -10.93
C HIS A 1067 -14.45 -33.14 -9.67
N LEU A 1068 -13.25 -32.55 -9.80
CA LEU A 1068 -12.43 -32.16 -8.65
C LEU A 1068 -13.05 -30.99 -7.88
N ILE A 1069 -13.57 -29.96 -8.56
CA ILE A 1069 -14.26 -28.82 -7.94
C ILE A 1069 -15.53 -29.28 -7.23
N ASP A 1070 -16.36 -30.10 -7.87
CA ASP A 1070 -17.58 -30.67 -7.27
C ASP A 1070 -17.25 -31.53 -6.03
N THR A 1071 -16.16 -32.29 -6.08
CA THR A 1071 -15.67 -33.07 -4.92
C THR A 1071 -15.21 -32.17 -3.77
N LEU A 1072 -14.61 -31.02 -4.06
CA LEU A 1072 -14.17 -30.04 -3.06
C LEU A 1072 -15.36 -29.31 -2.42
N VAL A 1073 -16.33 -28.83 -3.22
CA VAL A 1073 -17.55 -28.18 -2.71
C VAL A 1073 -18.33 -29.12 -1.80
N THR A 1074 -18.57 -30.36 -2.25
CA THR A 1074 -19.22 -31.42 -1.44
C THR A 1074 -18.50 -31.62 -0.10
N LEU A 1075 -17.18 -31.52 -0.08
CA LEU A 1075 -16.35 -31.75 1.12
C LEU A 1075 -16.42 -30.57 2.09
N GLN A 1076 -16.39 -29.33 1.60
CA GLN A 1076 -16.57 -28.13 2.45
C GLN A 1076 -17.96 -28.14 3.09
N GLU A 1077 -19.02 -28.43 2.32
CA GLU A 1077 -20.41 -28.58 2.81
C GLU A 1077 -20.55 -29.67 3.89
N ASN A 1078 -19.88 -30.82 3.74
CA ASN A 1078 -19.95 -31.92 4.72
C ASN A 1078 -19.07 -31.74 5.95
N THR A 1079 -18.07 -30.84 5.92
CA THR A 1079 -17.12 -30.64 7.04
C THR A 1079 -17.40 -29.37 7.85
N ASN A 1080 -18.19 -28.43 7.32
CA ASN A 1080 -18.45 -27.11 7.92
C ASN A 1080 -17.15 -26.35 8.24
N THR A 1081 -16.14 -26.49 7.37
CA THR A 1081 -14.80 -25.91 7.52
C THR A 1081 -14.17 -25.56 6.17
N ASP A 1082 -14.13 -24.28 5.83
CA ASP A 1082 -13.77 -23.81 4.48
C ASP A 1082 -12.27 -23.86 4.17
N ARG A 1083 -11.39 -23.84 5.19
CA ARG A 1083 -9.96 -23.53 5.02
C ARG A 1083 -9.18 -24.63 4.27
N LEU A 1084 -8.85 -24.33 3.02
CA LEU A 1084 -8.20 -25.22 2.06
C LEU A 1084 -6.70 -24.92 1.92
N VAL A 1085 -5.88 -25.95 1.69
CA VAL A 1085 -4.53 -25.79 1.12
C VAL A 1085 -4.51 -26.24 -0.34
N VAL A 1086 -4.05 -25.37 -1.25
CA VAL A 1086 -3.86 -25.67 -2.68
C VAL A 1086 -2.37 -25.65 -3.03
N GLN A 1087 -1.83 -26.77 -3.52
CA GLN A 1087 -0.40 -26.89 -3.81
C GLN A 1087 -0.06 -27.52 -5.17
N CYS A 1088 0.97 -26.95 -5.77
CA CYS A 1088 1.71 -27.51 -6.90
C CYS A 1088 3.21 -27.33 -6.66
N SER A 1089 4.05 -27.74 -7.63
CA SER A 1089 5.51 -27.68 -7.51
C SER A 1089 6.03 -26.39 -6.88
N ASP A 1090 5.59 -25.25 -7.42
CA ASP A 1090 5.97 -23.87 -7.06
C ASP A 1090 4.89 -23.10 -6.28
N GLY A 1091 3.69 -23.66 -6.14
CA GLY A 1091 2.54 -22.96 -5.56
C GLY A 1091 1.90 -21.89 -6.46
N VAL A 1092 2.32 -21.72 -7.72
CA VAL A 1092 1.77 -20.65 -8.58
C VAL A 1092 1.19 -21.22 -9.87
N GLY A 1093 1.97 -21.93 -10.69
CA GLY A 1093 1.62 -22.22 -12.08
C GLY A 1093 0.36 -23.06 -12.27
N LYS A 1094 0.08 -23.99 -11.35
CA LYS A 1094 -1.16 -24.80 -11.32
C LYS A 1094 -2.13 -24.33 -10.23
N SER A 1095 -1.64 -24.01 -9.03
CA SER A 1095 -2.47 -23.55 -7.91
C SER A 1095 -3.29 -22.30 -8.26
N GLY A 1096 -2.66 -21.28 -8.87
CA GLY A 1096 -3.37 -20.06 -9.26
C GLY A 1096 -4.46 -20.30 -10.31
N LEU A 1097 -4.18 -21.15 -11.32
CA LEU A 1097 -5.21 -21.56 -12.29
C LEU A 1097 -6.34 -22.33 -11.62
N PHE A 1098 -6.05 -23.22 -10.68
CA PHE A 1098 -7.10 -23.96 -9.95
C PHE A 1098 -7.94 -23.04 -9.05
N CYS A 1099 -7.32 -22.09 -8.33
CA CYS A 1099 -8.04 -21.12 -7.50
C CYS A 1099 -8.97 -20.25 -8.35
N ALA A 1100 -8.48 -19.73 -9.49
CA ALA A 1100 -9.31 -18.99 -10.44
C ALA A 1100 -10.48 -19.83 -10.99
N LEU A 1101 -10.24 -21.12 -11.30
CA LEU A 1101 -11.30 -22.02 -11.76
C LEU A 1101 -12.34 -22.32 -10.66
N CYS A 1102 -11.93 -22.50 -9.41
CA CYS A 1102 -12.85 -22.64 -8.28
C CYS A 1102 -13.74 -21.41 -8.12
N ASP A 1103 -13.17 -20.21 -8.14
CA ASP A 1103 -13.94 -18.97 -7.99
C ASP A 1103 -14.88 -18.71 -9.18
N ILE A 1104 -14.39 -18.86 -10.42
CA ILE A 1104 -15.22 -18.73 -11.65
C ILE A 1104 -16.42 -19.69 -11.60
N ILE A 1105 -16.21 -20.96 -11.22
CA ILE A 1105 -17.30 -21.95 -11.19
C ILE A 1105 -18.25 -21.69 -10.01
N ASN A 1106 -17.75 -21.28 -8.84
CA ASN A 1106 -18.60 -20.92 -7.71
C ASN A 1106 -19.47 -19.68 -8.02
N ARG A 1107 -18.89 -18.61 -8.56
CA ARG A 1107 -19.63 -17.40 -8.99
C ARG A 1107 -20.68 -17.74 -10.05
N MET A 1108 -20.34 -18.60 -11.01
CA MET A 1108 -21.29 -19.04 -12.04
C MET A 1108 -22.43 -19.88 -11.46
N THR A 1109 -22.15 -20.73 -10.47
CA THR A 1109 -23.16 -21.57 -9.80
C THR A 1109 -24.07 -20.78 -8.85
N TYR A 1110 -23.52 -19.89 -8.01
CA TYR A 1110 -24.29 -19.19 -6.97
C TYR A 1110 -24.78 -17.81 -7.39
N ASP A 1111 -24.01 -17.05 -8.18
CA ASP A 1111 -24.35 -15.68 -8.62
C ASP A 1111 -24.83 -15.57 -10.06
N ARG A 1112 -24.86 -16.69 -10.81
CA ARG A 1112 -25.31 -16.79 -12.22
C ARG A 1112 -24.49 -15.93 -13.20
N GLU A 1113 -23.26 -15.55 -12.81
CA GLU A 1113 -22.35 -14.71 -13.59
C GLU A 1113 -21.03 -15.43 -13.90
N VAL A 1114 -20.47 -15.14 -15.08
CA VAL A 1114 -19.11 -15.49 -15.49
C VAL A 1114 -18.31 -14.21 -15.66
N ASP A 1115 -17.19 -14.06 -14.93
CA ASP A 1115 -16.27 -12.92 -15.08
C ASP A 1115 -14.81 -13.38 -14.95
N VAL A 1116 -14.35 -14.15 -15.96
CA VAL A 1116 -12.99 -14.72 -16.00
C VAL A 1116 -11.93 -13.63 -15.83
N TYR A 1117 -12.15 -12.45 -16.40
CA TYR A 1117 -11.23 -11.32 -16.30
C TYR A 1117 -11.05 -10.85 -14.85
N MET A 1118 -12.14 -10.51 -14.15
CA MET A 1118 -12.03 -9.98 -12.79
C MET A 1118 -11.52 -11.01 -11.78
N THR A 1119 -11.94 -12.28 -11.88
CA THR A 1119 -11.38 -13.35 -11.04
C THR A 1119 -9.88 -13.53 -11.29
N VAL A 1120 -9.42 -13.50 -12.55
CA VAL A 1120 -8.00 -13.63 -12.85
C VAL A 1120 -7.21 -12.39 -12.44
N ARG A 1121 -7.75 -11.17 -12.56
CA ARG A 1121 -7.18 -9.95 -11.97
C ARG A 1121 -7.03 -10.10 -10.46
N HIS A 1122 -8.03 -10.64 -9.76
CA HIS A 1122 -7.97 -10.83 -8.30
C HIS A 1122 -6.87 -11.84 -7.91
N VAL A 1123 -6.82 -13.02 -8.52
CA VAL A 1123 -5.76 -14.02 -8.29
C VAL A 1123 -4.37 -13.47 -8.64
N GLN A 1124 -4.26 -12.63 -9.66
CA GLN A 1124 -3.02 -11.94 -10.02
C GLN A 1124 -2.64 -10.81 -9.04
N SER A 1125 -3.58 -10.15 -8.37
CA SER A 1125 -3.28 -9.17 -7.30
C SER A 1125 -2.79 -9.79 -5.99
N VAL A 1126 -2.80 -11.13 -5.89
CA VAL A 1126 -2.13 -11.89 -4.81
C VAL A 1126 -0.88 -12.60 -5.34
N THR A 1127 -0.94 -13.11 -6.57
CA THR A 1127 0.13 -13.87 -7.23
C THR A 1127 0.31 -13.45 -8.70
N PRO A 1128 1.04 -12.36 -9.01
CA PRO A 1128 1.11 -11.80 -10.37
C PRO A 1128 1.61 -12.75 -11.47
N LYS A 1129 2.36 -13.79 -11.11
CA LYS A 1129 2.87 -14.82 -12.03
C LYS A 1129 1.85 -15.93 -12.35
N ALA A 1130 0.68 -15.94 -11.71
CA ALA A 1130 -0.41 -16.87 -12.00
C ALA A 1130 -1.11 -16.54 -13.32
N LEU A 1131 -1.60 -17.58 -14.03
CA LEU A 1131 -2.30 -17.47 -15.32
C LEU A 1131 -1.58 -16.65 -16.42
N SER A 1132 -0.25 -16.50 -16.34
CA SER A 1132 0.59 -15.71 -17.26
C SER A 1132 0.74 -16.31 -18.68
N SER A 1133 -0.21 -17.12 -19.12
CA SER A 1133 -0.19 -17.88 -20.37
C SER A 1133 -1.59 -17.90 -20.98
N VAL A 1134 -1.76 -17.37 -22.20
CA VAL A 1134 -3.05 -17.32 -22.91
C VAL A 1134 -3.73 -18.70 -23.03
N THR A 1135 -2.96 -19.79 -23.13
CA THR A 1135 -3.48 -21.18 -23.09
C THR A 1135 -4.23 -21.51 -21.79
N GLN A 1136 -3.77 -20.98 -20.64
CA GLN A 1136 -4.45 -21.15 -19.35
C GLN A 1136 -5.69 -20.26 -19.27
N TYR A 1137 -5.61 -19.02 -19.76
CA TYR A 1137 -6.75 -18.11 -19.80
C TYR A 1137 -7.91 -18.63 -20.68
N ARG A 1138 -7.59 -19.18 -21.87
CA ARG A 1138 -8.56 -19.90 -22.72
C ARG A 1138 -9.12 -21.15 -22.04
N TYR A 1139 -8.32 -21.84 -21.22
CA TYR A 1139 -8.78 -23.03 -20.50
C TYR A 1139 -9.85 -22.68 -19.46
N CYS A 1140 -9.81 -21.50 -18.84
CA CYS A 1140 -10.92 -21.01 -18.02
C CYS A 1140 -12.23 -20.94 -18.82
N TYR A 1141 -12.20 -20.34 -20.01
CA TYR A 1141 -13.35 -20.30 -20.91
C TYR A 1141 -13.78 -21.68 -21.46
N GLU A 1142 -12.84 -22.60 -21.67
CA GLU A 1142 -13.11 -24.00 -22.08
C GLU A 1142 -13.84 -24.77 -20.96
N VAL A 1143 -13.41 -24.63 -19.70
CA VAL A 1143 -14.05 -25.23 -18.52
C VAL A 1143 -15.45 -24.64 -18.30
N VAL A 1144 -15.59 -23.30 -18.38
CA VAL A 1144 -16.90 -22.62 -18.29
C VAL A 1144 -17.86 -23.12 -19.36
N GLN A 1145 -17.45 -23.12 -20.64
CA GLN A 1145 -18.32 -23.57 -21.73
C GLN A 1145 -18.78 -25.02 -21.55
N ASN A 1146 -17.94 -25.90 -20.99
CA ASN A 1146 -18.36 -27.26 -20.68
C ASN A 1146 -19.41 -27.30 -19.54
N ARG A 1147 -19.21 -26.52 -18.47
CA ARG A 1147 -20.13 -26.49 -17.32
C ARG A 1147 -21.47 -25.80 -17.61
N VAL A 1148 -21.50 -24.75 -18.43
CA VAL A 1148 -22.74 -24.14 -18.93
C VAL A 1148 -23.58 -25.19 -19.69
N ARG A 1149 -22.93 -26.02 -20.52
CA ARG A 1149 -23.58 -27.14 -21.22
C ARG A 1149 -24.07 -28.23 -20.27
N GLU A 1150 -23.31 -28.58 -19.23
CA GLU A 1150 -23.80 -29.49 -18.18
C GLU A 1150 -25.08 -28.96 -17.54
N MET A 1151 -25.10 -27.70 -17.11
CA MET A 1151 -26.25 -27.06 -16.47
C MET A 1151 -27.47 -26.99 -17.42
N SER A 1152 -27.28 -26.65 -18.71
CA SER A 1152 -28.37 -26.59 -19.68
C SER A 1152 -28.94 -27.98 -20.03
N VAL A 1153 -28.13 -29.04 -20.00
CA VAL A 1153 -28.62 -30.42 -20.18
C VAL A 1153 -29.47 -30.87 -18.98
N TYR A 1154 -29.08 -30.53 -17.74
CA TYR A 1154 -29.90 -30.84 -16.55
C TYR A 1154 -31.22 -30.07 -16.54
N ALA A 1155 -31.25 -28.80 -16.96
CA ALA A 1155 -32.48 -28.02 -17.10
C ALA A 1155 -33.46 -28.57 -18.15
N ASN A 1156 -32.95 -29.28 -19.17
CA ASN A 1156 -33.77 -29.90 -20.23
C ASN A 1156 -34.08 -31.39 -19.99
N ALA A 1157 -33.65 -31.97 -18.87
CA ALA A 1157 -34.00 -33.35 -18.52
C ALA A 1157 -35.41 -33.41 -17.92
N PRO A 1158 -36.32 -34.29 -18.39
CA PRO A 1158 -37.62 -34.46 -17.77
C PRO A 1158 -37.45 -35.03 -16.35
N GLN A 1159 -37.89 -34.26 -15.35
CA GLN A 1159 -37.93 -34.71 -13.95
C GLN A 1159 -38.75 -36.00 -13.84
N ARG A 1160 -38.34 -36.90 -12.93
CA ARG A 1160 -38.76 -38.31 -12.86
C ARG A 1160 -39.07 -38.76 -11.44
#